data_AF-A0A8B8TPD4-F1
#
_entry.id   AF-A0A8B8TPD4-F1
#
_cell.length_a   1.000
_cell.length_b   1.000
_cell.length_c   1.000
_cell.angle_alpha   90.00
_cell.angle_beta   90.00
_cell.angle_gamma   90.00
#
_symmetry.space_group_name_H-M   'P 1'
#
loop_
_entity.id
_entity.type
_entity.pdbx_description
1 polymer ?
#
loop_
_entity_poly.entity_id
_entity_poly.type
_entity_poly.pdbx_seq_one_letter_code
_entity_poly.pdbx_strand_id
1 'polypeptide(L)'
;MRIICRQIVLLFSGFWGLAMGAFPSSVQIGGLFIRNTDQEYTAFRLAIFLHNTSPNASEAPFNLVPHVDNIETANSFAVTNAFCSQYSRGVFAIFGLYDKRSVHTLTSFCSALHISLITPSFPTEGESQFVLQLRPSLRGALLSLLDHYEWNCFVFLYDTDRGYSILQAIMEKAGQNGWHVSAICVENFNDVSYRQLLEELDRRQEKKFVIDCEIERLQNILEQIVSVGKHVKGYHYIIANLGFKDISLERFIHGGANVTGFQLVDFNTPMVTKLMDRWKKLDQREYPGSETPPKYTSALTYDGVLVMAETFRNLRRQKIDISRRGNAGDCLANPAAPWGQGIDMERTLKQVQIQGLTGNVQFDHYGRRVNYTMDVFELKSTGPRKVGYWNDMDKLVLIQDVPTLGNDTAAIENRTVVVTTIMESPYVMYKKNHEMFEGNDKYEGYCVDLASEIAKHIGIKYKIAIVPDGKYGARDADTKIWNGMVGELVYGKAEIAIAPLTITLVREEVIDFSKPFMSLGISIMIKKPQKSKPGVFSFLDPLAYEIWMCIVFAYIGVSVVLFLVSRFSPYEWHTEEPEDGKEGPSDQPPNEFGIFNSLWFSLGAFMQQGCDISPRSLSGRIVGGVWWFFTLIIISSYTANLAAFLTVERMVSPIESAEDLAKQTEIAYGTLDSGSTKEFFRRSKIAVYEKMWTYMRSAEPSVFTRTTAEGVARVRKSKGKFAFLLESTMNEYIEQRKPCDTMKVGGNLDSKGYGVATPKGSSLRNAVNLAVLKLNEQGLLDKLKNKWWYDKGECGSGGGDSKNSCKPCRFETQ
;
A
#
# COMPACT_ATOMS: atom_id res chain seq x y z
N MET A 1 -98.20 -45.56 -8.75
CA MET A 1 -97.66 -44.18 -8.86
C MET A 1 -96.41 -43.98 -7.96
N ARG A 2 -95.41 -44.87 -8.03
CA ARG A 2 -94.11 -44.74 -7.31
C ARG A 2 -92.88 -45.25 -8.10
N ILE A 3 -93.08 -45.71 -9.34
CA ILE A 3 -92.00 -46.24 -10.21
C ILE A 3 -91.61 -45.23 -11.30
N ILE A 4 -92.50 -44.29 -11.68
CA ILE A 4 -92.25 -43.28 -12.72
C ILE A 4 -91.37 -42.12 -12.20
N CYS A 5 -91.30 -41.89 -10.89
CA CYS A 5 -90.51 -40.79 -10.32
C CYS A 5 -89.00 -41.09 -10.24
N ARG A 6 -88.59 -42.37 -10.25
CA ARG A 6 -87.18 -42.77 -10.13
C ARG A 6 -86.44 -42.75 -11.47
N GLN A 7 -87.14 -42.96 -12.59
CA GLN A 7 -86.56 -42.89 -13.94
C GLN A 7 -86.38 -41.43 -14.43
N ILE A 8 -87.24 -40.50 -14.00
CA ILE A 8 -87.10 -39.07 -14.34
C ILE A 8 -85.94 -38.42 -13.57
N VAL A 9 -85.69 -38.82 -12.32
CA VAL A 9 -84.54 -38.32 -11.53
C VAL A 9 -83.21 -38.86 -12.07
N LEU A 10 -83.17 -40.09 -12.60
CA LEU A 10 -81.96 -40.64 -13.24
C LEU A 10 -81.64 -40.00 -14.60
N LEU A 11 -82.66 -39.65 -15.39
CA LEU A 11 -82.47 -38.90 -16.64
C LEU A 11 -82.05 -37.44 -16.39
N PHE A 12 -82.54 -36.80 -15.33
CA PHE A 12 -82.08 -35.45 -14.93
C PHE A 12 -80.69 -35.45 -14.29
N SER A 13 -80.29 -36.50 -13.55
CA SER A 13 -78.92 -36.63 -13.05
C SER A 13 -77.91 -36.99 -14.14
N GLY A 14 -78.34 -37.65 -15.22
CA GLY A 14 -77.52 -37.92 -16.40
C GLY A 14 -77.24 -36.67 -17.25
N PHE A 15 -78.16 -35.71 -17.27
CA PHE A 15 -77.99 -34.45 -18.01
C PHE A 15 -77.22 -33.38 -17.23
N TRP A 16 -77.21 -33.43 -15.89
CA TRP A 16 -76.37 -32.57 -15.04
C TRP A 16 -74.94 -33.08 -14.82
N GLY A 17 -74.65 -34.35 -15.14
CA GLY A 17 -73.29 -34.90 -15.15
C GLY A 17 -72.39 -34.36 -16.27
N LEU A 18 -72.95 -33.65 -17.24
CA LEU A 18 -72.25 -33.04 -18.39
C LEU A 18 -71.90 -31.55 -18.19
N ALA A 19 -72.16 -30.98 -17.01
CA ALA A 19 -71.83 -29.59 -16.68
C ALA A 19 -70.69 -29.46 -15.64
N MET A 20 -69.76 -30.42 -15.61
CA MET A 20 -68.45 -30.17 -15.01
C MET A 20 -67.57 -29.49 -16.08
N GLY A 21 -67.31 -28.19 -15.88
CA GLY A 21 -66.58 -27.34 -16.82
C GLY A 21 -65.30 -27.99 -17.31
N ALA A 22 -65.21 -28.20 -18.62
CA ALA A 22 -63.99 -28.67 -19.26
C ALA A 22 -62.91 -27.60 -19.06
N PHE A 23 -61.74 -28.00 -18.55
CA PHE A 23 -60.57 -27.12 -18.51
C PHE A 23 -60.30 -26.60 -19.94
N PRO A 24 -60.05 -25.30 -20.13
CA PRO A 24 -59.93 -24.72 -21.47
C PRO A 24 -58.78 -25.36 -22.27
N SER A 25 -59.06 -25.71 -23.54
CA SER A 25 -58.07 -26.29 -24.45
C SER A 25 -57.00 -25.28 -24.91
N SER A 26 -57.33 -23.98 -24.84
CA SER A 26 -56.42 -22.86 -25.09
C SER A 26 -56.41 -21.91 -23.90
N VAL A 27 -55.23 -21.57 -23.41
CA VAL A 27 -55.01 -20.70 -22.26
C VAL A 27 -54.44 -19.38 -22.75
N GLN A 28 -55.20 -18.29 -22.59
CA GLN A 28 -54.80 -16.95 -22.99
C GLN A 28 -53.87 -16.32 -21.94
N ILE A 29 -52.68 -15.92 -22.36
CA ILE A 29 -51.68 -15.25 -21.50
C ILE A 29 -51.33 -13.89 -22.08
N GLY A 30 -51.16 -12.89 -21.23
CA GLY A 30 -50.70 -11.56 -21.63
C GLY A 30 -49.18 -11.47 -21.62
N GLY A 31 -48.60 -10.74 -22.56
CA GLY A 31 -47.17 -10.43 -22.63
C GLY A 31 -46.94 -8.93 -22.71
N LEU A 32 -46.21 -8.34 -21.76
CA LEU A 32 -45.82 -6.93 -21.75
C LEU A 32 -44.31 -6.82 -21.95
N PHE A 33 -43.88 -6.39 -23.14
CA PHE A 33 -42.46 -6.26 -23.49
C PHE A 33 -42.08 -4.82 -23.77
N ILE A 34 -40.82 -4.48 -23.48
CA ILE A 34 -40.24 -3.16 -23.71
C ILE A 34 -39.83 -3.06 -25.18
N ARG A 35 -40.02 -1.90 -25.81
CA ARG A 35 -39.38 -1.61 -27.09
C ARG A 35 -37.85 -1.68 -26.91
N ASN A 36 -37.17 -2.54 -27.67
CA ASN A 36 -35.72 -2.88 -27.62
C ASN A 36 -35.32 -4.17 -26.87
N THR A 37 -36.25 -4.88 -26.23
CA THR A 37 -35.95 -6.21 -25.61
C THR A 37 -36.28 -7.37 -26.56
N ASP A 38 -35.65 -7.37 -27.72
CA ASP A 38 -35.95 -8.34 -28.79
C ASP A 38 -35.52 -9.77 -28.42
N GLN A 39 -34.41 -9.91 -27.67
CA GLN A 39 -33.90 -11.23 -27.29
C GLN A 39 -34.79 -11.90 -26.25
N GLU A 40 -35.27 -11.15 -25.25
CA GLU A 40 -36.22 -11.65 -24.24
C GLU A 40 -37.54 -12.06 -24.89
N TYR A 41 -38.03 -11.28 -25.85
CA TYR A 41 -39.23 -11.60 -26.62
C TYR A 41 -39.04 -12.87 -27.46
N THR A 42 -37.89 -13.02 -28.12
CA THR A 42 -37.50 -14.24 -28.84
C THR A 42 -37.48 -15.46 -27.91
N ALA A 43 -36.90 -15.34 -26.71
CA ALA A 43 -36.88 -16.42 -25.73
C ALA A 43 -38.30 -16.81 -25.26
N PHE A 44 -39.18 -15.82 -25.07
CA PHE A 44 -40.58 -16.05 -24.72
C PHE A 44 -41.32 -16.84 -25.81
N ARG A 45 -41.20 -16.42 -27.08
CA ARG A 45 -41.84 -17.11 -28.21
C ARG A 45 -41.30 -18.53 -28.38
N LEU A 46 -39.99 -18.71 -28.27
CA LEU A 46 -39.35 -20.01 -28.38
C LEU A 46 -39.84 -20.97 -27.28
N ALA A 47 -39.94 -20.51 -26.04
CA ALA A 47 -40.42 -21.32 -24.92
C ALA A 47 -41.87 -21.80 -25.14
N ILE A 48 -42.75 -20.90 -25.62
CA ILE A 48 -44.15 -21.24 -25.95
C ILE A 48 -44.20 -22.24 -27.11
N PHE A 49 -43.41 -22.02 -28.16
CA PHE A 49 -43.34 -22.93 -29.30
C PHE A 49 -42.90 -24.33 -28.87
N LEU A 50 -41.86 -24.44 -28.05
CA LEU A 50 -41.39 -25.72 -27.53
C LEU A 50 -42.42 -26.41 -26.65
N HIS A 51 -43.14 -25.67 -25.80
CA HIS A 51 -44.21 -26.22 -24.98
C HIS A 51 -45.36 -26.78 -25.84
N ASN A 52 -45.83 -26.01 -26.83
CA ASN A 52 -46.97 -26.39 -27.67
C ASN A 52 -46.63 -27.55 -28.64
N THR A 53 -45.37 -27.68 -29.08
CA THR A 53 -44.94 -28.72 -30.03
C THR A 53 -44.50 -30.03 -29.38
N SER A 54 -44.14 -30.02 -28.10
CA SER A 54 -43.74 -31.23 -27.35
C SER A 54 -44.70 -31.55 -26.21
N PRO A 55 -45.96 -31.94 -26.50
CA PRO A 55 -46.89 -32.35 -25.47
C PRO A 55 -46.37 -33.62 -24.77
N ASN A 56 -46.32 -33.62 -23.44
CA ASN A 56 -46.02 -34.81 -22.66
C ASN A 56 -47.07 -35.88 -22.99
N ALA A 57 -46.63 -37.06 -23.45
CA ALA A 57 -47.51 -38.14 -23.92
C ALA A 57 -48.49 -38.67 -22.86
N SER A 58 -48.28 -38.35 -21.58
CA SER A 58 -49.05 -38.84 -20.44
C SER A 58 -50.28 -37.99 -20.07
N GLU A 59 -50.43 -36.78 -20.63
CA GLU A 59 -51.50 -35.84 -20.23
C GLU A 59 -52.19 -35.20 -21.45
N ALA A 60 -53.47 -34.82 -21.30
CA ALA A 60 -54.20 -34.13 -22.35
C ALA A 60 -53.52 -32.77 -22.67
N PRO A 61 -53.24 -32.46 -23.95
CA PRO A 61 -52.54 -31.22 -24.31
C PRO A 61 -53.39 -29.97 -24.04
N PHE A 62 -52.75 -28.86 -23.74
CA PHE A 62 -53.32 -27.51 -23.81
C PHE A 62 -52.31 -26.58 -24.46
N ASN A 63 -52.80 -25.57 -25.18
CA ASN A 63 -51.94 -24.63 -25.88
C ASN A 63 -51.92 -23.29 -25.14
N LEU A 64 -50.72 -22.73 -24.97
CA LEU A 64 -50.53 -21.37 -24.51
C LEU A 64 -50.68 -20.41 -25.71
N VAL A 65 -51.61 -19.46 -25.61
CA VAL A 65 -51.88 -18.46 -26.64
C VAL A 65 -51.46 -17.08 -26.10
N PRO A 66 -50.31 -16.55 -26.53
CA PRO A 66 -49.83 -15.27 -26.05
C PRO A 66 -50.48 -14.08 -26.77
N HIS A 67 -50.92 -13.08 -26.01
CA HIS A 67 -51.30 -11.75 -26.48
C HIS A 67 -50.24 -10.75 -26.06
N VAL A 68 -49.44 -10.29 -27.01
CA VAL A 68 -48.25 -9.48 -26.73
C VAL A 68 -48.48 -8.02 -27.09
N ASP A 69 -48.19 -7.13 -26.13
CA ASP A 69 -48.16 -5.69 -26.32
C ASP A 69 -46.72 -5.18 -26.15
N ASN A 70 -46.21 -4.50 -27.19
CA ASN A 70 -44.91 -3.85 -27.17
C ASN A 70 -45.07 -2.39 -26.76
N ILE A 71 -44.68 -2.09 -25.52
CA ILE A 71 -44.91 -0.79 -24.89
C ILE A 71 -43.61 -0.16 -24.39
N GLU A 72 -43.67 1.12 -24.11
CA GLU A 72 -42.62 1.83 -23.40
C GLU A 72 -42.93 1.78 -21.90
N THR A 73 -42.19 0.96 -21.15
CA THR A 73 -42.43 0.72 -19.72
C THR A 73 -42.03 1.88 -18.82
N ALA A 74 -41.28 2.87 -19.33
CA ALA A 74 -41.00 4.11 -18.62
C ALA A 74 -42.26 4.98 -18.47
N ASN A 75 -43.26 4.81 -19.36
CA ASN A 75 -44.51 5.55 -19.33
C ASN A 75 -45.61 4.72 -18.63
N SER A 76 -45.87 5.03 -17.35
CA SER A 76 -46.89 4.36 -16.55
C SER A 76 -48.30 4.40 -17.14
N PHE A 77 -48.63 5.42 -17.95
CA PHE A 77 -49.93 5.50 -18.64
C PHE A 77 -50.04 4.45 -19.75
N ALA A 78 -48.97 4.26 -20.54
CA ALA A 78 -48.94 3.24 -21.59
C ALA A 78 -49.04 1.82 -20.98
N VAL A 79 -48.36 1.59 -19.86
CA VAL A 79 -48.46 0.35 -19.07
C VAL A 79 -49.88 0.12 -18.56
N THR A 80 -50.53 1.16 -18.05
CA THR A 80 -51.93 1.09 -17.57
C THR A 80 -52.88 0.69 -18.71
N ASN A 81 -52.79 1.36 -19.86
CA ASN A 81 -53.65 1.05 -21.00
C ASN A 81 -53.44 -0.37 -21.54
N ALA A 82 -52.19 -0.82 -21.63
CA ALA A 82 -51.88 -2.19 -22.05
C ALA A 82 -52.38 -3.23 -21.03
N PHE A 83 -52.18 -2.97 -19.73
CA PHE A 83 -52.72 -3.85 -18.68
C PHE A 83 -54.25 -3.95 -18.76
N CYS A 84 -54.95 -2.83 -18.95
CA CYS A 84 -56.41 -2.80 -19.13
C CYS A 84 -56.87 -3.52 -20.40
N SER A 85 -56.13 -3.39 -21.51
CA SER A 85 -56.35 -4.15 -22.74
C SER A 85 -56.25 -5.66 -22.46
N GLN A 86 -55.19 -6.11 -21.80
CA GLN A 86 -55.00 -7.53 -21.44
C GLN A 86 -56.08 -8.02 -20.47
N TYR A 87 -56.46 -7.20 -19.48
CA TYR A 87 -57.55 -7.50 -18.55
C TYR A 87 -58.88 -7.72 -19.29
N SER A 88 -59.26 -6.79 -20.16
CA SER A 88 -60.51 -6.84 -20.94
C SER A 88 -60.58 -8.05 -21.88
N ARG A 89 -59.43 -8.49 -22.41
CA ARG A 89 -59.29 -9.71 -23.23
C ARG A 89 -59.49 -10.99 -22.43
N GLY A 90 -59.41 -10.93 -21.10
CA GLY A 90 -59.67 -12.07 -20.22
C GLY A 90 -58.46 -12.98 -20.01
N VAL A 91 -57.23 -12.46 -20.09
CA VAL A 91 -56.02 -13.26 -19.86
C VAL A 91 -55.95 -13.81 -18.43
N PHE A 92 -55.38 -15.01 -18.28
CA PHE A 92 -55.26 -15.69 -16.99
C PHE A 92 -54.03 -15.27 -16.18
N ALA A 93 -52.94 -14.95 -16.87
CA ALA A 93 -51.70 -14.46 -16.27
C ALA A 93 -51.01 -13.50 -17.23
N ILE A 94 -50.22 -12.59 -16.67
CA ILE A 94 -49.43 -11.63 -17.45
C ILE A 94 -47.96 -11.92 -17.20
N PHE A 95 -47.20 -12.16 -18.27
CA PHE A 95 -45.75 -12.09 -18.26
C PHE A 95 -45.35 -10.67 -18.63
N GLY A 96 -44.48 -10.03 -17.85
CA GLY A 96 -44.11 -8.66 -18.17
C GLY A 96 -42.80 -8.20 -17.58
N LEU A 97 -42.12 -7.33 -18.32
CA LEU A 97 -41.05 -6.50 -17.82
C LEU A 97 -41.64 -5.22 -17.23
N TYR A 98 -41.12 -4.79 -16.08
CA TYR A 98 -41.38 -3.47 -15.54
C TYR A 98 -40.09 -2.72 -15.31
N ASP A 99 -40.23 -1.40 -15.26
CA ASP A 99 -39.21 -0.44 -14.90
C ASP A 99 -39.54 0.15 -13.51
N LYS A 100 -38.58 0.81 -12.86
CA LYS A 100 -38.77 1.48 -11.56
C LYS A 100 -39.93 2.46 -11.54
N ARG A 101 -40.22 3.13 -12.67
CA ARG A 101 -41.33 4.09 -12.75
C ARG A 101 -42.70 3.41 -12.86
N SER A 102 -42.75 2.21 -13.45
CA SER A 102 -44.00 1.47 -13.71
C SER A 102 -44.27 0.34 -12.72
N VAL A 103 -43.29 -0.06 -11.91
CA VAL A 103 -43.41 -1.17 -10.96
C VAL A 103 -44.59 -0.99 -10.01
N HIS A 104 -44.74 0.20 -9.40
CA HIS A 104 -45.82 0.48 -8.46
C HIS A 104 -47.20 0.46 -9.11
N THR A 105 -47.29 0.87 -10.39
CA THR A 105 -48.53 0.80 -11.16
C THR A 105 -48.94 -0.66 -11.36
N LEU A 106 -48.03 -1.50 -11.84
CA LEU A 106 -48.32 -2.91 -12.09
C LEU A 106 -48.63 -3.69 -10.81
N THR A 107 -47.84 -3.51 -9.75
CA THR A 107 -48.09 -4.22 -8.48
C THR A 107 -49.43 -3.81 -7.87
N SER A 108 -49.82 -2.54 -7.97
CA SER A 108 -51.12 -2.04 -7.51
C SER A 108 -52.28 -2.65 -8.30
N PHE A 109 -52.21 -2.69 -9.64
CA PHE A 109 -53.25 -3.27 -10.47
C PHE A 109 -53.38 -4.79 -10.31
N CYS A 110 -52.25 -5.50 -10.21
CA CYS A 110 -52.23 -6.94 -9.96
C CYS A 110 -52.88 -7.31 -8.63
N SER A 111 -52.58 -6.52 -7.58
CA SER A 111 -53.17 -6.71 -6.25
C SER A 111 -54.67 -6.40 -6.23
N ALA A 112 -55.11 -5.36 -6.94
CA ALA A 112 -56.52 -4.97 -6.96
C ALA A 112 -57.41 -5.92 -7.77
N LEU A 113 -56.92 -6.44 -8.91
CA LEU A 113 -57.71 -7.27 -9.82
C LEU A 113 -57.46 -8.79 -9.69
N HIS A 114 -56.56 -9.18 -8.79
CA HIS A 114 -56.12 -10.58 -8.57
C HIS A 114 -55.61 -11.25 -9.86
N ILE A 115 -54.77 -10.54 -10.62
CA ILE A 115 -54.07 -11.11 -11.79
C ILE A 115 -52.59 -11.29 -11.47
N SER A 116 -52.11 -12.52 -11.61
CA SER A 116 -50.72 -12.85 -11.38
C SER A 116 -49.81 -12.30 -12.48
N LEU A 117 -48.82 -11.51 -12.06
CA LEU A 117 -47.73 -10.99 -12.88
C LEU A 117 -46.47 -11.82 -12.65
N ILE A 118 -45.87 -12.33 -13.72
CA ILE A 118 -44.61 -13.05 -13.69
C ILE A 118 -43.57 -12.17 -14.38
N THR A 119 -42.45 -11.91 -13.72
CA THR A 119 -41.46 -10.93 -14.21
C THR A 119 -40.01 -11.38 -14.02
N PRO A 120 -39.13 -11.16 -15.03
CA PRO A 120 -37.69 -11.32 -14.89
C PRO A 120 -36.97 -10.00 -14.52
N SER A 121 -37.71 -8.92 -14.24
CA SER A 121 -37.19 -7.62 -13.79
C SER A 121 -36.54 -7.70 -12.40
N PHE A 122 -35.97 -6.58 -11.93
CA PHE A 122 -35.33 -6.50 -10.61
C PHE A 122 -36.31 -6.79 -9.46
N PRO A 123 -35.86 -7.43 -8.37
CA PRO A 123 -36.73 -7.79 -7.26
C PRO A 123 -37.19 -6.55 -6.47
N THR A 124 -38.45 -6.54 -6.02
CA THR A 124 -38.99 -5.49 -5.14
C THR A 124 -38.96 -5.93 -3.67
N GLU A 125 -38.69 -5.00 -2.76
CA GLU A 125 -38.60 -5.29 -1.31
C GLU A 125 -39.94 -5.22 -0.56
N GLY A 126 -40.98 -4.63 -1.16
CA GLY A 126 -42.31 -4.55 -0.54
C GLY A 126 -43.06 -5.88 -0.63
N GLU A 127 -43.94 -6.13 0.35
CA GLU A 127 -44.89 -7.26 0.34
C GLU A 127 -45.86 -7.11 -0.85
N SER A 128 -45.49 -7.68 -1.99
CA SER A 128 -46.27 -7.61 -3.22
C SER A 128 -47.07 -8.89 -3.37
N GLN A 129 -48.40 -8.78 -3.39
CA GLN A 129 -49.29 -9.90 -3.71
C GLN A 129 -49.46 -10.00 -5.22
N PHE A 130 -49.72 -11.20 -5.73
CA PHE A 130 -49.91 -11.51 -7.15
C PHE A 130 -48.71 -11.19 -8.05
N VAL A 131 -47.49 -11.09 -7.50
CA VAL A 131 -46.27 -10.86 -8.27
C VAL A 131 -45.29 -12.01 -8.04
N LEU A 132 -44.76 -12.58 -9.11
CA LEU A 132 -43.77 -13.65 -9.11
C LEU A 132 -42.47 -13.14 -9.73
N GLN A 133 -41.42 -13.04 -8.93
CA GLN A 133 -40.14 -12.48 -9.30
C GLN A 133 -39.16 -13.61 -9.62
N LEU A 134 -38.80 -13.74 -10.90
CA LEU A 134 -37.90 -14.78 -11.37
C LEU A 134 -36.43 -14.44 -11.05
N ARG A 135 -36.10 -13.15 -10.97
CA ARG A 135 -34.72 -12.71 -10.71
C ARG A 135 -34.37 -12.91 -9.23
N PRO A 136 -33.32 -13.69 -8.90
CA PRO A 136 -32.85 -13.81 -7.52
C PRO A 136 -32.23 -12.52 -6.98
N SER A 137 -32.17 -12.41 -5.65
CA SER A 137 -31.51 -11.27 -4.99
C SER A 137 -29.99 -11.41 -5.03
N LEU A 138 -29.30 -10.35 -5.44
CA LEU A 138 -27.84 -10.29 -5.45
C LEU A 138 -27.26 -9.80 -4.11
N ARG A 139 -28.09 -9.24 -3.23
CA ARG A 139 -27.69 -8.57 -1.98
C ARG A 139 -26.78 -9.45 -1.11
N GLY A 140 -27.20 -10.67 -0.81
CA GLY A 140 -26.46 -11.58 0.07
C GLY A 140 -25.13 -12.04 -0.53
N ALA A 141 -25.11 -12.32 -1.84
CA ALA A 141 -23.93 -12.76 -2.57
C ALA A 141 -22.86 -11.66 -2.62
N LEU A 142 -23.26 -10.42 -2.92
CA LEU A 142 -22.34 -9.29 -3.00
C LEU A 142 -21.70 -8.97 -1.63
N LEU A 143 -22.50 -8.96 -0.55
CA LEU A 143 -21.97 -8.74 0.80
C LEU A 143 -21.00 -9.85 1.22
N SER A 144 -21.32 -11.11 0.92
CA SER A 144 -20.44 -12.24 1.24
C SER A 144 -19.11 -12.16 0.48
N LEU A 145 -19.14 -11.65 -0.77
CA LEU A 145 -17.92 -11.45 -1.57
C LEU A 145 -17.07 -10.29 -1.04
N LEU A 146 -17.69 -9.19 -0.60
CA LEU A 146 -16.98 -8.07 0.04
C LEU A 146 -16.32 -8.47 1.36
N ASP A 147 -17.02 -9.26 2.17
CA ASP A 147 -16.49 -9.83 3.41
C ASP A 147 -15.33 -10.80 3.11
N HIS A 148 -15.44 -11.65 2.08
CA HIS A 148 -14.37 -12.56 1.67
C HIS A 148 -13.07 -11.86 1.26
N TYR A 149 -13.17 -10.74 0.54
CA TYR A 149 -12.00 -9.95 0.16
C TYR A 149 -11.49 -8.99 1.25
N GLU A 150 -12.16 -8.92 2.40
CA GLU A 150 -11.84 -7.99 3.50
C GLU A 150 -11.74 -6.52 3.03
N TRP A 151 -12.71 -6.09 2.21
CA TRP A 151 -12.73 -4.74 1.67
C TRP A 151 -13.30 -3.72 2.66
N ASN A 152 -12.44 -2.82 3.16
CA ASN A 152 -12.84 -1.75 4.08
C ASN A 152 -13.01 -0.37 3.41
N CYS A 153 -12.46 -0.18 2.21
CA CYS A 153 -12.52 1.08 1.46
C CYS A 153 -12.67 0.78 -0.03
N PHE A 154 -13.72 1.29 -0.67
CA PHE A 154 -14.01 1.08 -2.09
C PHE A 154 -15.03 2.09 -2.64
N VAL A 155 -15.07 2.20 -3.97
CA VAL A 155 -16.03 3.04 -4.70
C VAL A 155 -17.19 2.17 -5.18
N PHE A 156 -18.42 2.63 -4.93
CA PHE A 156 -19.65 1.98 -5.40
C PHE A 156 -20.30 2.82 -6.50
N LEU A 157 -20.17 2.37 -7.75
CA LEU A 157 -20.81 2.97 -8.90
C LEU A 157 -22.17 2.31 -9.10
N TYR A 158 -23.24 3.10 -9.06
CA TYR A 158 -24.59 2.56 -9.12
C TYR A 158 -25.53 3.34 -10.02
N ASP A 159 -26.54 2.61 -10.44
CA ASP A 159 -27.65 3.06 -11.25
C ASP A 159 -28.93 3.15 -10.41
N THR A 160 -29.82 4.09 -10.72
CA THR A 160 -31.11 4.17 -10.06
C THR A 160 -32.18 3.29 -10.70
N ASP A 161 -31.96 2.78 -11.93
CA ASP A 161 -32.92 2.00 -12.72
C ASP A 161 -33.28 0.65 -12.05
N ARG A 162 -32.35 0.02 -11.33
CA ARG A 162 -32.54 -1.28 -10.63
C ARG A 162 -33.06 -1.15 -9.19
N GLY A 163 -33.24 0.08 -8.70
CA GLY A 163 -33.62 0.38 -7.31
C GLY A 163 -32.43 0.56 -6.36
N TYR A 164 -32.72 0.85 -5.08
CA TYR A 164 -31.71 1.21 -4.06
C TYR A 164 -31.39 0.12 -3.05
N SER A 165 -31.97 -1.09 -3.19
CA SER A 165 -31.87 -2.16 -2.21
C SER A 165 -30.42 -2.61 -1.93
N ILE A 166 -29.61 -2.73 -2.99
CA ILE A 166 -28.20 -3.10 -2.89
C ILE A 166 -27.39 -1.99 -2.20
N LEU A 167 -27.64 -0.73 -2.57
CA LEU A 167 -26.98 0.44 -1.97
C LEU A 167 -27.30 0.55 -0.47
N GLN A 168 -28.57 0.39 -0.09
CA GLN A 168 -29.01 0.41 1.31
C GLN A 168 -28.31 -0.69 2.12
N ALA A 169 -28.25 -1.90 1.58
CA ALA A 169 -27.58 -3.03 2.23
C ALA A 169 -26.08 -2.78 2.46
N ILE A 170 -25.39 -2.19 1.49
CA ILE A 170 -23.97 -1.85 1.62
C ILE A 170 -23.77 -0.75 2.67
N MET A 171 -24.61 0.28 2.69
CA MET A 171 -24.51 1.38 3.65
C MET A 171 -24.82 0.95 5.08
N GLU A 172 -25.80 0.07 5.27
CA GLU A 172 -26.08 -0.56 6.57
C GLU A 172 -24.86 -1.34 7.08
N LYS A 173 -24.27 -2.17 6.23
CA LYS A 173 -23.07 -2.96 6.57
C LYS A 173 -21.85 -2.06 6.81
N ALA A 174 -21.71 -0.99 6.04
CA ALA A 174 -20.64 -0.02 6.20
C ALA A 174 -20.70 0.69 7.56
N GLY A 175 -21.90 1.05 8.04
CA GLY A 175 -22.10 1.62 9.37
C GLY A 175 -21.71 0.66 10.50
N GLN A 176 -21.95 -0.64 10.33
CA GLN A 176 -21.61 -1.67 11.33
C GLN A 176 -20.10 -1.96 11.37
N ASN A 177 -19.47 -2.09 10.21
CA ASN A 177 -18.07 -2.53 10.09
C ASN A 177 -17.07 -1.36 9.97
N GLY A 178 -17.54 -0.10 9.94
CA GLY A 178 -16.68 1.08 9.73
C GLY A 178 -16.10 1.16 8.33
N TRP A 179 -16.81 0.69 7.30
CA TRP A 179 -16.34 0.78 5.91
C TRP A 179 -16.44 2.20 5.37
N HIS A 180 -15.45 2.58 4.57
CA HIS A 180 -15.39 3.87 3.87
C HIS A 180 -15.84 3.66 2.42
N VAL A 181 -17.13 3.90 2.15
CA VAL A 181 -17.72 3.67 0.82
C VAL A 181 -18.02 5.00 0.14
N SER A 182 -17.45 5.21 -1.05
CA SER A 182 -17.79 6.35 -1.92
C SER A 182 -18.86 5.93 -2.93
N ALA A 183 -20.13 6.24 -2.65
CA ALA A 183 -21.23 5.91 -3.56
C ALA A 183 -21.46 7.03 -4.59
N ILE A 184 -21.42 6.69 -5.88
CA ILE A 184 -21.57 7.64 -7.00
C ILE A 184 -22.64 7.13 -7.97
N CYS A 185 -23.63 7.98 -8.25
CA CYS A 185 -24.71 7.70 -9.20
C CYS A 185 -24.27 8.04 -10.63
N VAL A 186 -24.39 7.09 -11.57
CA VAL A 186 -23.87 7.22 -12.94
C VAL A 186 -24.94 7.44 -14.03
N GLU A 187 -26.19 7.69 -13.66
CA GLU A 187 -27.36 7.77 -14.57
C GLU A 187 -27.21 8.83 -15.69
N ASN A 188 -26.69 10.03 -15.38
CA ASN A 188 -26.61 11.16 -16.32
C ASN A 188 -25.19 11.43 -16.86
N PHE A 189 -24.34 10.41 -16.90
CA PHE A 189 -22.94 10.60 -17.28
C PHE A 189 -22.76 10.50 -18.80
N ASN A 190 -22.19 11.57 -19.37
CA ASN A 190 -21.61 11.54 -20.71
C ASN A 190 -20.20 10.94 -20.65
N ASP A 191 -19.65 10.51 -21.78
CA ASP A 191 -18.29 9.97 -21.88
C ASP A 191 -17.23 10.88 -21.26
N VAL A 192 -17.38 12.21 -21.41
CA VAL A 192 -16.49 13.21 -20.80
C VAL A 192 -16.57 13.19 -19.27
N SER A 193 -17.79 13.09 -18.73
CA SER A 193 -18.03 13.02 -17.29
C SER A 193 -17.44 11.74 -16.69
N TYR A 194 -17.51 10.61 -17.41
CA TYR A 194 -16.85 9.38 -16.99
C TYR A 194 -15.33 9.53 -16.89
N ARG A 195 -14.69 10.17 -17.87
CA ARG A 195 -13.24 10.40 -17.83
C ARG A 195 -12.83 11.30 -16.68
N GLN A 196 -13.56 12.40 -16.47
CA GLN A 196 -13.31 13.31 -15.35
C GLN A 196 -13.45 12.60 -14.00
N LEU A 197 -14.49 11.76 -13.85
CA LEU A 197 -14.68 10.96 -12.64
C LEU A 197 -13.53 9.98 -12.41
N LEU A 198 -13.15 9.23 -13.45
CA LEU A 198 -12.05 8.26 -13.35
C LEU A 198 -10.71 8.93 -13.04
N GLU A 199 -10.46 10.14 -13.55
CA GLU A 199 -9.29 10.95 -13.22
C GLU A 199 -9.32 11.46 -11.78
N GLU A 200 -10.49 11.91 -11.29
CA GLU A 200 -10.66 12.34 -9.91
C GLU A 200 -10.43 11.18 -8.93
N LEU A 201 -11.00 10.01 -9.23
CA LEU A 201 -10.83 8.80 -8.42
C LEU A 201 -9.37 8.30 -8.44
N ASP A 202 -8.66 8.45 -9.57
CA ASP A 202 -7.24 8.15 -9.63
C ASP A 202 -6.39 9.16 -8.83
N ARG A 203 -6.76 10.45 -8.81
CA ARG A 203 -6.11 11.44 -7.92
C ARG A 203 -6.24 11.05 -6.44
N ARG A 204 -7.37 10.45 -6.06
CA ARG A 204 -7.60 9.89 -4.72
C ARG A 204 -6.93 8.53 -4.49
N GLN A 205 -6.29 7.96 -5.50
CA GLN A 205 -5.70 6.61 -5.51
C GLN A 205 -6.71 5.50 -5.18
N GLU A 206 -7.97 5.65 -5.59
CA GLU A 206 -8.98 4.60 -5.46
C GLU A 206 -8.76 3.50 -6.51
N LYS A 207 -8.62 2.25 -6.06
CA LYS A 207 -8.32 1.09 -6.92
C LYS A 207 -9.38 -0.03 -6.87
N LYS A 208 -10.33 0.08 -5.94
CA LYS A 208 -11.36 -0.94 -5.67
C LYS A 208 -12.73 -0.40 -6.05
N PHE A 209 -13.38 -1.07 -6.98
CA PHE A 209 -14.63 -0.61 -7.57
C PHE A 209 -15.68 -1.73 -7.53
N VAL A 210 -16.89 -1.37 -7.13
CA VAL A 210 -18.08 -2.21 -7.26
C VAL A 210 -19.02 -1.49 -8.22
N ILE A 211 -19.43 -2.17 -9.29
CA ILE A 211 -20.26 -1.60 -10.35
C ILE A 211 -21.60 -2.32 -10.39
N ASP A 212 -22.68 -1.63 -10.03
CA ASP A 212 -24.07 -2.08 -10.14
C ASP A 212 -24.81 -1.23 -11.19
N CYS A 213 -24.74 -1.68 -12.43
CA CYS A 213 -25.39 -1.04 -13.57
C CYS A 213 -26.03 -2.08 -14.50
N GLU A 214 -26.98 -1.65 -15.30
CA GLU A 214 -27.55 -2.48 -16.36
C GLU A 214 -26.53 -2.75 -17.47
N ILE A 215 -26.73 -3.80 -18.28
CA ILE A 215 -25.72 -4.33 -19.22
C ILE A 215 -25.24 -3.24 -20.20
N GLU A 216 -26.14 -2.45 -20.76
CA GLU A 216 -25.82 -1.42 -21.75
C GLU A 216 -24.91 -0.33 -21.16
N ARG A 217 -25.24 0.16 -19.96
CA ARG A 217 -24.46 1.19 -19.26
C ARG A 217 -23.12 0.64 -18.75
N LEU A 218 -23.14 -0.60 -18.26
CA LEU A 218 -21.94 -1.31 -17.83
C LEU A 218 -20.92 -1.44 -18.96
N GLN A 219 -21.36 -1.78 -20.19
CA GLN A 219 -20.47 -1.86 -21.34
C GLN A 219 -19.80 -0.51 -21.64
N ASN A 220 -20.56 0.60 -21.64
CA ASN A 220 -19.97 1.93 -21.82
C ASN A 220 -18.93 2.26 -20.72
N ILE A 221 -19.26 2.01 -19.45
CA ILE A 221 -18.34 2.25 -18.32
C ILE A 221 -17.03 1.45 -18.49
N LEU A 222 -17.13 0.17 -18.86
CA LEU A 222 -15.97 -0.69 -19.09
C LEU A 222 -15.11 -0.21 -20.25
N GLU A 223 -15.73 0.28 -21.33
CA GLU A 223 -14.99 0.90 -22.45
C GLU A 223 -14.26 2.17 -22.03
N GLN A 224 -14.89 3.04 -21.24
CA GLN A 224 -14.23 4.24 -20.72
C GLN A 224 -13.06 3.89 -19.77
N ILE A 225 -13.22 2.91 -18.88
CA ILE A 225 -12.13 2.41 -18.00
C ILE A 225 -10.93 1.94 -18.81
N VAL A 226 -11.17 1.23 -19.91
CA VAL A 226 -10.09 0.79 -20.82
C VAL A 226 -9.44 2.00 -21.50
N SER A 227 -10.24 2.96 -21.98
CA SER A 227 -9.75 4.16 -22.68
C SER A 227 -8.82 5.03 -21.82
N VAL A 228 -9.11 5.16 -20.52
CA VAL A 228 -8.28 5.91 -19.55
C VAL A 228 -7.12 5.06 -19.00
N GLY A 229 -7.02 3.79 -19.42
CA GLY A 229 -5.96 2.88 -18.99
C GLY A 229 -6.06 2.43 -17.53
N LYS A 230 -7.27 2.41 -16.94
CA LYS A 230 -7.49 1.98 -15.54
C LYS A 230 -7.81 0.48 -15.41
N HIS A 231 -7.48 -0.31 -16.42
CA HIS A 231 -7.60 -1.76 -16.44
C HIS A 231 -6.26 -2.47 -16.12
N VAL A 232 -5.27 -1.71 -15.63
CA VAL A 232 -3.91 -2.21 -15.31
C VAL A 232 -3.84 -2.96 -13.97
N LYS A 233 -2.76 -3.70 -13.77
CA LYS A 233 -2.44 -4.36 -12.49
C LYS A 233 -2.50 -3.38 -11.31
N GLY A 234 -3.21 -3.80 -10.25
CA GLY A 234 -3.46 -3.00 -9.05
C GLY A 234 -4.92 -2.60 -8.89
N TYR A 235 -5.70 -2.55 -9.98
CA TYR A 235 -7.15 -2.32 -9.94
C TYR A 235 -7.92 -3.62 -9.71
N HIS A 236 -9.04 -3.52 -8.99
CA HIS A 236 -9.97 -4.63 -8.78
C HIS A 236 -11.43 -4.14 -8.94
N TYR A 237 -12.15 -4.77 -9.87
CA TYR A 237 -13.54 -4.51 -10.19
C TYR A 237 -14.44 -5.68 -9.78
N ILE A 238 -15.55 -5.40 -9.11
CA ILE A 238 -16.63 -6.35 -8.83
C ILE A 238 -17.84 -5.92 -9.66
N ILE A 239 -18.29 -6.79 -10.56
CA ILE A 239 -19.46 -6.56 -11.41
C ILE A 239 -20.70 -7.17 -10.73
N ALA A 240 -21.59 -6.31 -10.25
CA ALA A 240 -22.82 -6.69 -9.57
C ALA A 240 -23.95 -7.02 -10.57
N ASN A 241 -23.74 -8.03 -11.41
CA ASN A 241 -24.74 -8.51 -12.35
C ASN A 241 -24.77 -10.04 -12.43
N LEU A 242 -25.87 -10.61 -12.91
CA LEU A 242 -26.12 -12.07 -12.94
C LEU A 242 -25.60 -12.76 -14.22
N GLY A 243 -25.06 -11.99 -15.16
CA GLY A 243 -24.57 -12.45 -16.45
C GLY A 243 -23.13 -12.03 -16.69
N PHE A 244 -22.17 -12.56 -15.94
CA PHE A 244 -20.76 -12.26 -16.11
C PHE A 244 -20.23 -12.60 -17.53
N LYS A 245 -20.68 -13.73 -18.10
CA LYS A 245 -20.31 -14.16 -19.46
C LYS A 245 -21.06 -13.42 -20.56
N ASP A 246 -22.09 -12.63 -20.21
CA ASP A 246 -22.86 -11.84 -21.17
C ASP A 246 -22.08 -10.56 -21.57
N ILE A 247 -21.03 -10.21 -20.82
CA ILE A 247 -20.24 -8.99 -20.98
C ILE A 247 -18.94 -9.31 -21.74
N SER A 248 -18.58 -8.46 -22.72
CA SER A 248 -17.29 -8.56 -23.40
C SER A 248 -16.16 -8.07 -22.48
N LEU A 249 -15.35 -9.01 -21.97
CA LEU A 249 -14.22 -8.73 -21.06
C LEU A 249 -12.86 -8.94 -21.72
N GLU A 250 -12.79 -9.13 -23.05
CA GLU A 250 -11.55 -9.45 -23.76
C GLU A 250 -10.43 -8.42 -23.52
N ARG A 251 -10.78 -7.13 -23.49
CA ARG A 251 -9.82 -6.04 -23.25
C ARG A 251 -9.25 -6.05 -21.82
N PHE A 252 -10.00 -6.58 -20.85
CA PHE A 252 -9.54 -6.69 -19.46
C PHE A 252 -8.60 -7.87 -19.24
N ILE A 253 -8.65 -8.92 -20.07
CA ILE A 253 -7.78 -10.10 -19.98
C ILE A 253 -6.30 -9.71 -20.07
N HIS A 254 -5.98 -8.75 -20.93
CA HIS A 254 -4.60 -8.28 -21.17
C HIS A 254 -4.16 -7.13 -20.25
N GLY A 255 -5.08 -6.52 -19.50
CA GLY A 255 -4.79 -5.37 -18.62
C GLY A 255 -4.11 -5.75 -17.30
N GLY A 256 -4.51 -6.89 -16.71
CA GLY A 256 -3.99 -7.36 -15.43
C GLY A 256 -4.74 -6.84 -14.19
N ALA A 257 -5.85 -6.12 -14.36
CA ALA A 257 -6.80 -5.86 -13.28
C ALA A 257 -7.60 -7.13 -12.92
N ASN A 258 -7.92 -7.30 -11.63
CA ASN A 258 -8.79 -8.39 -11.20
C ASN A 258 -10.25 -8.00 -11.44
N VAL A 259 -11.02 -8.86 -12.12
CA VAL A 259 -12.45 -8.63 -12.35
C VAL A 259 -13.21 -9.84 -11.84
N THR A 260 -14.15 -9.61 -10.94
CA THR A 260 -15.02 -10.65 -10.36
C THR A 260 -16.47 -10.33 -10.66
N GLY A 261 -17.31 -11.35 -10.74
CA GLY A 261 -18.74 -11.17 -10.91
C GLY A 261 -19.51 -12.46 -10.76
N PHE A 262 -20.82 -12.38 -11.03
CA PHE A 262 -21.74 -13.47 -10.78
C PHE A 262 -22.35 -14.01 -12.06
N GLN A 263 -22.58 -15.31 -12.09
CA GLN A 263 -23.22 -16.00 -13.21
C GLN A 263 -24.36 -16.85 -12.67
N LEU A 264 -25.57 -16.60 -13.17
CA LEU A 264 -26.74 -17.38 -12.80
C LEU A 264 -26.92 -18.64 -13.66
N VAL A 265 -26.62 -18.53 -14.95
CA VAL A 265 -26.81 -19.63 -15.92
C VAL A 265 -25.53 -20.46 -16.01
N ASP A 266 -25.61 -21.74 -15.66
CA ASP A 266 -24.51 -22.69 -15.86
C ASP A 266 -24.57 -23.32 -17.26
N PHE A 267 -23.66 -22.88 -18.13
CA PHE A 267 -23.53 -23.35 -19.51
C PHE A 267 -23.09 -24.82 -19.64
N ASN A 268 -22.63 -25.45 -18.56
CA ASN A 268 -22.24 -26.87 -18.56
C ASN A 268 -23.45 -27.81 -18.38
N THR A 269 -24.61 -27.28 -18.00
CA THR A 269 -25.81 -28.10 -17.78
C THR A 269 -26.34 -28.63 -19.13
N PRO A 270 -26.63 -29.94 -19.28
CA PRO A 270 -27.09 -30.51 -20.56
C PRO A 270 -28.34 -29.85 -21.14
N MET A 271 -29.24 -29.36 -20.30
CA MET A 271 -30.43 -28.61 -20.72
C MET A 271 -30.05 -27.29 -21.41
N VAL A 272 -29.11 -26.55 -20.83
CA VAL A 272 -28.60 -25.30 -21.39
C VAL A 272 -27.86 -25.57 -22.69
N THR A 273 -26.97 -26.58 -22.74
CA THR A 273 -26.25 -26.94 -23.97
C THR A 273 -27.20 -27.30 -25.12
N LYS A 274 -28.24 -28.12 -24.85
CA LYS A 274 -29.26 -28.47 -25.85
C LYS A 274 -30.03 -27.24 -26.35
N LEU A 275 -30.36 -26.31 -25.46
CA LEU A 275 -31.03 -25.08 -25.86
C LEU A 275 -30.09 -24.19 -26.69
N MET A 276 -28.82 -24.07 -26.30
CA MET A 276 -27.80 -23.32 -27.02
C MET A 276 -27.59 -23.84 -28.46
N ASP A 277 -27.54 -25.17 -28.63
CA ASP A 277 -27.41 -25.78 -29.96
C ASP A 277 -28.63 -25.53 -30.85
N ARG A 278 -29.82 -25.40 -30.25
CA ARG A 278 -31.05 -25.02 -30.97
C ARG A 278 -31.09 -23.52 -31.25
N TRP A 279 -30.68 -22.70 -30.29
CA TRP A 279 -30.65 -21.24 -30.40
C TRP A 279 -29.79 -20.79 -31.59
N LYS A 280 -28.61 -21.40 -31.75
CA LYS A 280 -27.70 -21.14 -32.88
C LYS A 280 -28.27 -21.50 -34.25
N LYS A 281 -29.33 -22.32 -34.31
CA LYS A 281 -29.97 -22.79 -35.55
C LYS A 281 -31.24 -22.00 -35.90
N LEU A 282 -31.65 -21.04 -35.07
CA LEU A 282 -32.83 -20.21 -35.32
C LEU A 282 -32.59 -19.27 -36.50
N ASP A 283 -33.61 -19.05 -37.32
CA ASP A 283 -33.57 -18.05 -38.38
C ASP A 283 -33.69 -16.64 -37.78
N GLN A 284 -32.74 -15.78 -38.12
CA GLN A 284 -32.64 -14.40 -37.63
C GLN A 284 -33.86 -13.56 -38.05
N ARG A 285 -34.46 -13.84 -39.21
CA ARG A 285 -35.63 -13.11 -39.70
C ARG A 285 -36.87 -13.36 -38.85
N GLU A 286 -37.00 -14.58 -38.33
CA GLU A 286 -38.14 -14.98 -37.49
C GLU A 286 -37.90 -14.65 -36.01
N TYR A 287 -36.64 -14.78 -35.57
CA TYR A 287 -36.20 -14.62 -34.18
C TYR A 287 -35.06 -13.58 -34.08
N PRO A 288 -35.40 -12.28 -33.97
CA PRO A 288 -34.40 -11.22 -33.83
C PRO A 288 -33.63 -11.35 -32.49
N GLY A 289 -32.34 -10.99 -32.50
CA GLY A 289 -31.47 -11.10 -31.31
C GLY A 289 -30.89 -12.49 -31.05
N SER A 290 -31.08 -13.44 -31.97
CA SER A 290 -30.55 -14.82 -31.88
C SER A 290 -29.05 -14.96 -32.19
N GLU A 291 -28.38 -13.87 -32.61
CA GLU A 291 -26.95 -13.85 -32.97
C GLU A 291 -26.01 -14.09 -31.79
N THR A 292 -26.39 -13.60 -30.61
CA THR A 292 -25.63 -13.74 -29.38
C THR A 292 -26.22 -14.85 -28.51
N PRO A 293 -25.42 -15.47 -27.63
CA PRO A 293 -25.96 -16.36 -26.61
C PRO A 293 -27.08 -15.65 -25.80
N PRO A 294 -28.10 -16.40 -25.35
CA PRO A 294 -29.18 -15.83 -24.57
C PRO A 294 -28.64 -15.23 -23.27
N LYS A 295 -28.94 -13.94 -23.05
CA LYS A 295 -28.66 -13.23 -21.79
C LYS A 295 -29.34 -13.92 -20.61
N TYR A 296 -28.89 -13.64 -19.40
CA TYR A 296 -29.56 -14.13 -18.19
C TYR A 296 -31.04 -13.70 -18.09
N THR A 297 -31.41 -12.52 -18.61
CA THR A 297 -32.81 -12.03 -18.68
C THR A 297 -33.67 -12.88 -19.61
N SER A 298 -33.11 -13.27 -20.76
CA SER A 298 -33.72 -14.18 -21.73
C SER A 298 -33.87 -15.59 -21.15
N ALA A 299 -32.87 -16.07 -20.40
CA ALA A 299 -32.94 -17.35 -19.69
C ALA A 299 -34.03 -17.36 -18.60
N LEU A 300 -34.15 -16.27 -17.82
CA LEU A 300 -35.24 -16.09 -16.85
C LEU A 300 -36.61 -16.06 -17.55
N THR A 301 -36.72 -15.41 -18.71
CA THR A 301 -37.96 -15.36 -19.49
C THR A 301 -38.40 -16.76 -19.95
N TYR A 302 -37.45 -17.56 -20.42
CA TYR A 302 -37.69 -18.96 -20.78
C TYR A 302 -38.19 -19.78 -19.58
N ASP A 303 -37.53 -19.66 -18.42
CA ASP A 303 -37.93 -20.33 -17.19
C ASP A 303 -39.30 -19.84 -16.69
N GLY A 304 -39.62 -18.56 -16.87
CA GLY A 304 -40.93 -17.99 -16.54
C GLY A 304 -42.09 -18.65 -17.28
N VAL A 305 -41.93 -18.91 -18.57
CA VAL A 305 -42.93 -19.65 -19.37
C VAL A 305 -43.06 -21.10 -18.89
N LEU A 306 -41.95 -21.73 -18.49
CA LEU A 306 -41.97 -23.08 -17.95
C LEU A 306 -42.72 -23.14 -16.60
N VAL A 307 -42.52 -22.15 -15.73
CA VAL A 307 -43.28 -22.00 -14.47
C VAL A 307 -44.78 -21.81 -14.75
N MET A 308 -45.14 -20.97 -15.71
CA MET A 308 -46.55 -20.79 -16.10
C MET A 308 -47.17 -22.10 -16.60
N ALA A 309 -46.48 -22.79 -17.51
CA ALA A 309 -46.92 -24.07 -18.05
C ALA A 309 -47.15 -25.12 -16.94
N GLU A 310 -46.21 -25.24 -15.99
CA GLU A 310 -46.33 -26.18 -14.88
C GLU A 310 -47.45 -25.79 -13.91
N THR A 311 -47.68 -24.49 -13.72
CA THR A 311 -48.81 -24.00 -12.93
C THR A 311 -50.15 -24.46 -13.52
N PHE A 312 -50.35 -24.24 -14.82
CA PHE A 312 -51.59 -24.66 -15.49
C PHE A 312 -51.78 -26.19 -15.47
N ARG A 313 -50.69 -26.96 -15.55
CA ARG A 313 -50.73 -28.42 -15.35
C ARG A 313 -51.18 -28.78 -13.94
N ASN A 314 -50.62 -28.14 -12.91
CA ASN A 314 -50.98 -28.42 -11.52
C ASN A 314 -52.43 -28.03 -11.19
N LEU A 315 -52.91 -26.88 -11.70
CA LEU A 315 -54.33 -26.49 -11.56
C LEU A 315 -55.26 -27.52 -12.18
N ARG A 316 -54.91 -28.06 -13.36
CA ARG A 316 -55.65 -29.13 -14.02
C ARG A 316 -55.63 -30.42 -13.21
N ARG A 317 -54.47 -30.83 -12.67
CA ARG A 317 -54.33 -32.02 -11.79
C ARG A 317 -55.18 -31.91 -10.53
N GLN A 318 -55.26 -30.71 -9.96
CA GLN A 318 -56.11 -30.41 -8.79
C GLN A 318 -57.60 -30.28 -9.14
N LYS A 319 -57.97 -30.37 -10.43
CA LYS A 319 -59.33 -30.21 -10.96
C LYS A 319 -59.97 -28.86 -10.61
N ILE A 320 -59.14 -27.80 -10.53
CA ILE A 320 -59.61 -26.43 -10.33
C ILE A 320 -60.04 -25.87 -11.68
N ASP A 321 -61.29 -25.44 -11.78
CA ASP A 321 -61.83 -24.81 -12.99
C ASP A 321 -61.42 -23.33 -13.04
N ILE A 322 -60.57 -22.99 -14.01
CA ILE A 322 -60.09 -21.62 -14.25
C ILE A 322 -60.96 -20.86 -15.26
N SER A 323 -62.01 -21.48 -15.83
CA SER A 323 -62.83 -20.84 -16.85
C SER A 323 -63.52 -19.58 -16.33
N ARG A 324 -63.32 -18.44 -17.02
CA ARG A 324 -64.02 -17.20 -16.69
C ARG A 324 -65.46 -17.28 -17.18
N ARG A 325 -66.42 -17.15 -16.26
CA ARG A 325 -67.86 -17.12 -16.54
C ARG A 325 -68.30 -15.73 -17.04
N GLY A 326 -67.71 -15.26 -18.15
CA GLY A 326 -68.01 -13.96 -18.78
C GLY A 326 -66.77 -13.13 -19.14
N ASN A 327 -66.99 -12.00 -19.81
CA ASN A 327 -65.94 -11.01 -20.08
C ASN A 327 -65.50 -10.33 -18.78
N ALA A 328 -64.22 -10.02 -18.64
CA ALA A 328 -63.64 -9.44 -17.42
C ALA A 328 -64.18 -8.03 -17.08
N GLY A 329 -64.75 -7.34 -18.08
CA GLY A 329 -65.17 -5.95 -17.97
C GLY A 329 -64.01 -4.96 -18.12
N ASP A 330 -64.25 -3.72 -17.70
CA ASP A 330 -63.23 -2.67 -17.68
C ASP A 330 -62.36 -2.81 -16.41
N CYS A 331 -61.07 -2.54 -16.54
CA CYS A 331 -60.12 -2.53 -15.42
C CYS A 331 -60.44 -1.41 -14.41
N LEU A 332 -61.13 -0.35 -14.86
CA LEU A 332 -61.53 0.80 -14.05
C LEU A 332 -62.96 0.69 -13.49
N ALA A 333 -63.56 -0.50 -13.54
CA ALA A 333 -64.87 -0.74 -12.93
C ALA A 333 -64.85 -0.32 -11.44
N ASN A 334 -65.91 0.32 -10.98
CA ASN A 334 -66.01 0.80 -9.59
C ASN A 334 -67.33 0.30 -8.93
N PRO A 335 -67.27 -0.66 -7.99
CA PRO A 335 -66.08 -1.34 -7.48
C PRO A 335 -65.55 -2.37 -8.48
N ALA A 336 -64.22 -2.52 -8.54
CA ALA A 336 -63.60 -3.53 -9.39
C ALA A 336 -63.95 -4.93 -8.88
N ALA A 337 -64.34 -5.83 -9.77
CA ALA A 337 -64.63 -7.22 -9.43
C ALA A 337 -63.36 -8.07 -9.61
N PRO A 338 -62.69 -8.52 -8.53
CA PRO A 338 -61.46 -9.28 -8.66
C PRO A 338 -61.75 -10.68 -9.23
N TRP A 339 -60.77 -11.25 -9.94
CA TRP A 339 -60.93 -12.62 -10.44
C TRP A 339 -60.83 -13.62 -9.28
N GLY A 340 -61.95 -14.26 -8.93
CA GLY A 340 -62.05 -15.15 -7.78
C GLY A 340 -61.04 -16.32 -7.79
N GLN A 341 -60.76 -16.89 -8.96
CA GLN A 341 -59.78 -17.97 -9.12
C GLN A 341 -58.32 -17.48 -9.18
N GLY A 342 -58.10 -16.16 -9.19
CA GLY A 342 -56.77 -15.57 -9.18
C GLY A 342 -55.96 -15.91 -7.92
N ILE A 343 -56.62 -16.10 -6.77
CA ILE A 343 -55.96 -16.50 -5.52
C ILE A 343 -55.42 -17.94 -5.61
N ASP A 344 -56.20 -18.84 -6.20
CA ASP A 344 -55.77 -20.23 -6.40
C ASP A 344 -54.65 -20.32 -7.46
N MET A 345 -54.68 -19.45 -8.48
CA MET A 345 -53.60 -19.29 -9.45
C MET A 345 -52.30 -18.84 -8.76
N GLU A 346 -52.34 -17.79 -7.94
CA GLU A 346 -51.17 -17.30 -7.21
C GLU A 346 -50.63 -18.36 -6.24
N ARG A 347 -51.49 -19.04 -5.48
CA ARG A 347 -51.09 -20.12 -4.57
C ARG A 347 -50.38 -21.24 -5.33
N THR A 348 -50.91 -21.62 -6.49
CA THR A 348 -50.30 -22.68 -7.30
C THR A 348 -48.97 -22.23 -7.91
N LEU A 349 -48.87 -20.98 -8.39
CA LEU A 349 -47.62 -20.40 -8.90
C LEU A 349 -46.50 -20.47 -7.86
N LYS A 350 -46.79 -20.07 -6.61
CA LYS A 350 -45.82 -20.09 -5.52
C LYS A 350 -45.39 -21.50 -5.09
N GLN A 351 -46.20 -22.51 -5.36
CA GLN A 351 -45.90 -23.92 -5.06
C GLN A 351 -45.10 -24.62 -6.17
N VAL A 352 -44.91 -23.98 -7.33
CA VAL A 352 -44.17 -24.59 -8.44
C VAL A 352 -42.69 -24.74 -8.07
N GLN A 353 -42.19 -25.97 -8.25
CA GLN A 353 -40.77 -26.28 -8.17
C GLN A 353 -40.35 -26.97 -9.47
N ILE A 354 -39.42 -26.36 -10.19
CA ILE A 354 -38.90 -26.89 -11.46
C ILE A 354 -37.39 -26.70 -11.57
N GLN A 355 -36.76 -27.52 -12.41
CA GLN A 355 -35.39 -27.30 -12.86
C GLN A 355 -35.41 -26.58 -14.22
N GLY A 356 -34.94 -25.33 -14.24
CA GLY A 356 -34.86 -24.48 -15.42
C GLY A 356 -33.42 -24.27 -15.93
N LEU A 357 -33.25 -23.31 -16.83
CA LEU A 357 -31.95 -22.84 -17.32
C LEU A 357 -31.16 -22.13 -16.21
N THR A 358 -31.85 -21.49 -15.28
CA THR A 358 -31.26 -20.78 -14.15
C THR A 358 -31.08 -21.67 -12.92
N GLY A 359 -31.15 -23.00 -13.08
CA GLY A 359 -31.04 -23.97 -12.00
C GLY A 359 -32.39 -24.30 -11.35
N ASN A 360 -32.38 -24.51 -10.04
CA ASN A 360 -33.60 -24.79 -9.27
C ASN A 360 -34.45 -23.51 -9.15
N VAL A 361 -35.73 -23.58 -9.50
CA VAL A 361 -36.67 -22.45 -9.40
C VAL A 361 -37.71 -22.79 -8.34
N GLN A 362 -37.67 -22.05 -7.22
CA GLN A 362 -38.60 -22.13 -6.09
C GLN A 362 -38.91 -20.71 -5.60
N PHE A 363 -40.07 -20.53 -4.97
CA PHE A 363 -40.54 -19.24 -4.50
C PHE A 363 -40.93 -19.25 -3.02
N ASP A 364 -40.82 -18.09 -2.37
CA ASP A 364 -41.34 -17.87 -1.03
C ASP A 364 -42.83 -17.48 -1.02
N HIS A 365 -43.38 -17.23 0.17
CA HIS A 365 -44.77 -16.77 0.34
C HIS A 365 -45.06 -15.43 -0.37
N TYR A 366 -44.05 -14.62 -0.63
CA TYR A 366 -44.16 -13.32 -1.30
C TYR A 366 -43.86 -13.39 -2.80
N GLY A 367 -43.60 -14.58 -3.36
CA GLY A 367 -43.29 -14.76 -4.77
C GLY A 367 -41.84 -14.41 -5.16
N ARG A 368 -40.92 -14.30 -4.19
CA ARG A 368 -39.48 -14.10 -4.43
C ARG A 368 -38.77 -15.43 -4.59
N ARG A 369 -37.74 -15.46 -5.44
CA ARG A 369 -36.95 -16.67 -5.67
C ARG A 369 -36.14 -17.05 -4.42
N VAL A 370 -36.17 -18.33 -4.03
CA VAL A 370 -35.40 -18.91 -2.92
C VAL A 370 -34.70 -20.18 -3.35
N ASN A 371 -33.70 -20.63 -2.58
CA ASN A 371 -32.97 -21.88 -2.83
C ASN A 371 -32.38 -21.95 -4.25
N TYR A 372 -31.80 -20.84 -4.65
CA TYR A 372 -31.05 -20.69 -5.89
C TYR A 372 -29.55 -20.72 -5.60
N THR A 373 -28.79 -21.12 -6.60
CA THR A 373 -27.33 -21.11 -6.58
C THR A 373 -26.82 -20.14 -7.63
N MET A 374 -25.79 -19.37 -7.26
CA MET A 374 -25.12 -18.42 -8.15
C MET A 374 -23.65 -18.72 -8.19
N ASP A 375 -23.08 -18.81 -9.38
CA ASP A 375 -21.65 -19.06 -9.52
C ASP A 375 -20.86 -17.76 -9.44
N VAL A 376 -19.75 -17.80 -8.73
CA VAL A 376 -18.79 -16.69 -8.66
C VAL A 376 -17.68 -16.94 -9.65
N PHE A 377 -17.51 -15.99 -10.57
CA PHE A 377 -16.49 -16.02 -11.61
C PHE A 377 -15.43 -14.96 -11.35
N GLU A 378 -14.18 -15.31 -11.66
CA GLU A 378 -13.06 -14.39 -11.69
C GLU A 378 -12.41 -14.45 -13.08
N LEU A 379 -12.08 -13.27 -13.62
CA LEU A 379 -11.36 -13.15 -14.88
C LEU A 379 -9.88 -13.44 -14.65
N LYS A 380 -9.37 -14.48 -15.32
CA LYS A 380 -7.94 -14.81 -15.38
C LYS A 380 -7.42 -14.60 -16.81
N SER A 381 -6.11 -14.72 -17.00
CA SER A 381 -5.46 -14.62 -18.32
C SER A 381 -5.94 -15.67 -19.33
N THR A 382 -6.45 -16.81 -18.85
CA THR A 382 -7.03 -17.89 -19.67
C THR A 382 -8.52 -17.70 -19.95
N GLY A 383 -9.14 -16.64 -19.43
CA GLY A 383 -10.57 -16.35 -19.53
C GLY A 383 -11.31 -16.42 -18.18
N PRO A 384 -12.65 -16.37 -18.20
CA PRO A 384 -13.48 -16.40 -17.00
C PRO A 384 -13.46 -17.80 -16.36
N ARG A 385 -13.00 -17.88 -15.11
CA ARG A 385 -12.91 -19.13 -14.33
C ARG A 385 -13.91 -19.09 -13.18
N LYS A 386 -14.64 -20.19 -12.97
CA LYS A 386 -15.50 -20.38 -11.79
C LYS A 386 -14.62 -20.61 -10.56
N VAL A 387 -14.79 -19.77 -9.53
CA VAL A 387 -14.02 -19.81 -8.28
C VAL A 387 -14.85 -20.40 -7.13
N GLY A 388 -16.16 -20.27 -7.20
CA GLY A 388 -17.05 -20.77 -6.16
C GLY A 388 -18.51 -20.71 -6.56
N TYR A 389 -19.38 -21.00 -5.61
CA TYR A 389 -20.81 -20.76 -5.70
C TYR A 389 -21.31 -20.10 -4.42
N TRP A 390 -22.44 -19.43 -4.54
CA TRP A 390 -23.16 -18.80 -3.44
C TRP A 390 -24.58 -19.33 -3.38
N ASN A 391 -25.05 -19.64 -2.18
CA ASN A 391 -26.45 -19.96 -1.89
C ASN A 391 -26.88 -19.30 -0.57
N ASP A 392 -28.19 -19.26 -0.32
CA ASP A 392 -28.74 -18.63 0.89
C ASP A 392 -28.32 -19.36 2.19
N MET A 393 -28.07 -20.68 2.13
CA MET A 393 -27.81 -21.54 3.29
C MET A 393 -26.32 -21.57 3.68
N ASP A 394 -25.45 -21.90 2.73
CA ASP A 394 -24.00 -22.07 2.93
C ASP A 394 -23.23 -20.76 2.68
N LYS A 395 -23.92 -19.69 2.25
CA LYS A 395 -23.32 -18.41 1.84
C LYS A 395 -22.29 -18.64 0.73
N LEU A 396 -21.11 -18.01 0.79
CA LEU A 396 -20.08 -18.15 -0.22
C LEU A 396 -19.22 -19.38 0.05
N VAL A 397 -19.30 -20.37 -0.83
CA VAL A 397 -18.44 -21.55 -0.81
C VAL A 397 -17.48 -21.48 -2.00
N LEU A 398 -16.20 -21.36 -1.69
CA LEU A 398 -15.16 -21.42 -2.70
C LEU A 398 -14.93 -22.88 -3.07
N ILE A 399 -14.89 -23.15 -4.37
CA ILE A 399 -14.42 -24.43 -4.86
C ILE A 399 -12.91 -24.37 -4.71
N GLN A 400 -12.43 -24.77 -3.52
CA GLN A 400 -11.07 -25.21 -3.37
C GLN A 400 -10.93 -26.40 -4.32
N ASP A 401 -10.19 -26.22 -5.41
CA ASP A 401 -9.45 -27.36 -5.93
C ASP A 401 -8.77 -27.97 -4.71
N VAL A 402 -8.97 -29.27 -4.50
CA VAL A 402 -8.18 -30.06 -3.55
C VAL A 402 -6.75 -29.51 -3.64
N PRO A 403 -6.13 -29.10 -2.53
CA PRO A 403 -4.72 -28.75 -2.54
C PRO A 403 -3.99 -30.05 -2.88
N THR A 404 -3.84 -30.31 -4.17
CA THR A 404 -2.74 -31.09 -4.67
C THR A 404 -1.54 -30.31 -4.16
N LEU A 405 -0.96 -30.87 -3.11
CA LEU A 405 0.17 -30.42 -2.30
C LEU A 405 1.44 -30.28 -3.17
N GLY A 406 1.34 -29.59 -4.29
CA GLY A 406 2.35 -29.55 -5.36
C GLY A 406 2.11 -28.55 -6.49
N ASN A 407 0.93 -27.90 -6.62
CA ASN A 407 0.68 -27.00 -7.77
C ASN A 407 0.59 -25.49 -7.46
N ASP A 408 0.30 -25.06 -6.22
CA ASP A 408 0.38 -23.62 -5.88
C ASP A 408 1.82 -23.13 -5.67
N THR A 409 2.74 -24.05 -5.36
CA THR A 409 4.18 -23.78 -5.42
C THR A 409 4.60 -23.43 -6.85
N ALA A 410 4.06 -24.10 -7.87
CA ALA A 410 4.39 -23.82 -9.28
C ALA A 410 3.88 -22.45 -9.78
N ALA A 411 2.75 -21.95 -9.24
CA ALA A 411 2.22 -20.62 -9.57
C ALA A 411 3.02 -19.48 -8.90
N ILE A 412 3.57 -19.73 -7.71
CA ILE A 412 4.49 -18.80 -7.04
C ILE A 412 5.90 -18.87 -7.68
N GLU A 413 6.36 -20.06 -8.08
CA GLU A 413 7.68 -20.28 -8.70
C GLU A 413 7.81 -19.64 -10.09
N ASN A 414 6.71 -19.50 -10.84
CA ASN A 414 6.73 -18.89 -12.19
C ASN A 414 6.26 -17.42 -12.24
N ARG A 415 5.80 -16.83 -11.13
CA ARG A 415 5.39 -15.42 -11.10
C ARG A 415 6.59 -14.52 -10.84
N THR A 416 6.83 -13.55 -11.73
CA THR A 416 7.86 -12.53 -11.53
C THR A 416 7.39 -11.48 -10.53
N VAL A 417 8.01 -11.45 -9.36
CA VAL A 417 7.75 -10.49 -8.29
C VAL A 417 8.41 -9.15 -8.62
N VAL A 418 7.67 -8.04 -8.49
CA VAL A 418 8.22 -6.69 -8.70
C VAL A 418 8.83 -6.21 -7.39
N VAL A 419 10.15 -6.07 -7.39
CA VAL A 419 10.95 -5.58 -6.26
C VAL A 419 11.18 -4.08 -6.47
N THR A 420 10.55 -3.23 -5.67
CA THR A 420 10.83 -1.79 -5.70
C THR A 420 12.06 -1.44 -4.87
N THR A 421 12.88 -0.52 -5.38
CA THR A 421 14.08 -0.04 -4.70
C THR A 421 14.44 1.39 -5.13
N ILE A 422 15.45 1.97 -4.48
CA ILE A 422 15.94 3.33 -4.73
C ILE A 422 17.43 3.30 -5.08
N MET A 423 17.85 4.19 -5.98
CA MET A 423 19.25 4.33 -6.38
C MET A 423 20.05 5.03 -5.28
N GLU A 424 20.83 4.27 -4.53
CA GLU A 424 21.67 4.79 -3.45
C GLU A 424 22.90 3.90 -3.23
N SER A 425 24.10 4.49 -3.27
CA SER A 425 25.36 3.77 -3.05
C SER A 425 25.60 3.49 -1.56
N PRO A 426 26.02 2.27 -1.14
CA PRO A 426 26.32 1.07 -1.94
C PRO A 426 25.17 0.06 -2.03
N TYR A 427 23.94 0.46 -1.71
CA TYR A 427 22.78 -0.43 -1.70
C TYR A 427 22.37 -0.87 -3.10
N VAL A 428 22.17 0.08 -4.01
CA VAL A 428 21.84 -0.15 -5.42
C VAL A 428 22.54 0.91 -6.26
N MET A 429 23.36 0.45 -7.20
CA MET A 429 24.16 1.26 -8.11
C MET A 429 24.05 0.68 -9.52
N TYR A 430 24.29 1.51 -10.53
CA TYR A 430 24.52 1.00 -11.87
C TYR A 430 25.90 0.37 -11.96
N LYS A 431 26.00 -0.78 -12.63
CA LYS A 431 27.29 -1.30 -13.07
C LYS A 431 27.95 -0.31 -14.03
N LYS A 432 29.28 -0.27 -14.06
CA LYS A 432 30.04 0.61 -14.96
C LYS A 432 29.67 0.43 -16.44
N ASN A 433 29.28 -0.78 -16.85
CA ASN A 433 28.86 -1.15 -18.21
C ASN A 433 27.35 -1.51 -18.26
N HIS A 434 26.50 -0.79 -17.52
CA HIS A 434 25.06 -1.08 -17.45
C HIS A 434 24.32 -1.06 -18.79
N GLU A 435 24.84 -0.34 -19.79
CA GLU A 435 24.25 -0.26 -21.13
C GLU A 435 24.35 -1.59 -21.91
N MET A 436 25.32 -2.43 -21.56
CA MET A 436 25.54 -3.74 -22.20
C MET A 436 24.70 -4.86 -21.59
N PHE A 437 24.07 -4.63 -20.44
CA PHE A 437 23.27 -5.63 -19.74
C PHE A 437 21.78 -5.32 -19.85
N GLU A 438 20.94 -6.35 -19.82
CA GLU A 438 19.49 -6.23 -19.79
C GLU A 438 18.90 -6.74 -18.46
N GLY A 439 17.73 -6.23 -18.09
CA GLY A 439 17.04 -6.66 -16.87
C GLY A 439 17.75 -6.31 -15.57
N ASN A 440 17.80 -7.27 -14.63
CA ASN A 440 18.34 -7.08 -13.27
C ASN A 440 19.86 -6.93 -13.25
N ASP A 441 20.57 -7.45 -14.26
CA ASP A 441 22.03 -7.43 -14.32
C ASP A 441 22.64 -6.04 -14.52
N LYS A 442 21.80 -5.04 -14.82
CA LYS A 442 22.20 -3.62 -14.88
C LYS A 442 22.63 -3.07 -13.53
N TYR A 443 22.10 -3.65 -12.45
CA TYR A 443 22.28 -3.14 -11.09
C TYR A 443 23.33 -3.97 -10.33
N GLU A 444 24.02 -3.32 -9.41
CA GLU A 444 24.91 -3.94 -8.44
C GLU A 444 24.81 -3.23 -7.08
N GLY A 445 25.02 -3.95 -5.99
CA GLY A 445 25.00 -3.36 -4.65
C GLY A 445 24.56 -4.34 -3.57
N TYR A 446 24.55 -3.89 -2.32
CA TYR A 446 24.15 -4.70 -1.17
C TYR A 446 22.71 -5.21 -1.28
N CYS A 447 21.77 -4.35 -1.66
CA CYS A 447 20.36 -4.73 -1.80
C CYS A 447 20.11 -5.62 -3.02
N VAL A 448 20.95 -5.54 -4.05
CA VAL A 448 20.91 -6.43 -5.23
C VAL A 448 21.34 -7.84 -4.84
N ASP A 449 22.45 -7.96 -4.13
CA ASP A 449 22.92 -9.25 -3.60
C ASP A 449 21.91 -9.84 -2.62
N LEU A 450 21.36 -9.00 -1.71
CA LEU A 450 20.32 -9.42 -0.76
C LEU A 450 19.05 -9.91 -1.46
N ALA A 451 18.58 -9.21 -2.50
CA ALA A 451 17.41 -9.62 -3.28
C ALA A 451 17.63 -10.98 -3.96
N SER A 452 18.85 -11.22 -4.47
CA SER A 452 19.22 -12.51 -5.05
C SER A 452 19.18 -13.64 -4.03
N GLU A 453 19.72 -13.44 -2.83
CA GLU A 453 19.72 -14.46 -1.77
C GLU A 453 18.32 -14.72 -1.21
N ILE A 454 17.50 -13.68 -1.02
CA ILE A 454 16.10 -13.83 -0.62
C ILE A 454 15.32 -14.61 -1.69
N ALA A 455 15.49 -14.26 -2.98
CA ALA A 455 14.83 -14.95 -4.08
C ALA A 455 15.25 -16.41 -4.18
N LYS A 456 16.53 -16.72 -3.97
CA LYS A 456 17.07 -18.09 -3.94
C LYS A 456 16.51 -18.92 -2.81
N HIS A 457 16.29 -18.33 -1.64
CA HIS A 457 15.71 -19.02 -0.48
C HIS A 457 14.21 -19.28 -0.63
N ILE A 458 13.47 -18.37 -1.26
CA ILE A 458 12.02 -18.47 -1.44
C ILE A 458 11.66 -19.25 -2.72
N GLY A 459 12.55 -19.28 -3.72
CA GLY A 459 12.30 -19.93 -5.02
C GLY A 459 11.50 -19.08 -6.00
N ILE A 460 11.65 -17.76 -5.99
CA ILE A 460 10.86 -16.83 -6.82
C ILE A 460 11.70 -16.14 -7.90
N LYS A 461 11.09 -15.86 -9.05
CA LYS A 461 11.63 -14.94 -10.05
C LYS A 461 11.31 -13.50 -9.65
N TYR A 462 12.23 -12.57 -9.88
CA TYR A 462 12.02 -11.17 -9.51
C TYR A 462 12.50 -10.21 -10.59
N LYS A 463 11.94 -8.99 -10.60
CA LYS A 463 12.36 -7.87 -11.43
C LYS A 463 12.58 -6.65 -10.55
N ILE A 464 13.77 -6.06 -10.63
CA ILE A 464 14.09 -4.80 -9.93
C ILE A 464 13.42 -3.64 -10.68
N ALA A 465 12.64 -2.85 -9.95
CA ALA A 465 12.02 -1.62 -10.42
C ALA A 465 12.52 -0.46 -9.55
N ILE A 466 12.95 0.63 -10.19
CA ILE A 466 13.38 1.84 -9.50
C ILE A 466 12.16 2.72 -9.24
N VAL A 467 12.04 3.21 -8.01
CA VAL A 467 10.97 4.14 -7.63
C VAL A 467 11.03 5.42 -8.50
N PRO A 468 9.95 5.81 -9.20
CA PRO A 468 9.98 6.92 -10.15
C PRO A 468 10.24 8.30 -9.52
N ASP A 469 9.78 8.53 -8.30
CA ASP A 469 9.88 9.83 -7.62
C ASP A 469 11.17 10.00 -6.81
N GLY A 470 12.01 8.96 -6.73
CA GLY A 470 13.27 8.97 -5.99
C GLY A 470 13.12 9.16 -4.49
N LYS A 471 11.97 8.86 -3.89
CA LYS A 471 11.71 9.05 -2.44
C LYS A 471 11.50 7.72 -1.72
N TYR A 472 11.86 7.66 -0.44
CA TYR A 472 11.62 6.47 0.40
C TYR A 472 10.14 6.24 0.68
N GLY A 473 9.42 7.32 1.00
CA GLY A 473 8.01 7.31 1.32
C GLY A 473 7.69 8.04 2.62
N ALA A 474 6.95 9.13 2.46
CA ALA A 474 6.40 9.96 3.50
C ALA A 474 4.92 10.23 3.18
N ARG A 475 4.12 10.38 4.24
CA ARG A 475 2.72 10.73 4.12
C ARG A 475 2.59 12.24 3.99
N ASP A 476 1.93 12.69 2.93
CA ASP A 476 1.56 14.10 2.77
C ASP A 476 0.60 14.53 3.90
N ALA A 477 0.80 15.72 4.45
CA ALA A 477 -0.01 16.22 5.57
C ALA A 477 -1.44 16.59 5.14
N ASP A 478 -1.60 17.12 3.92
CA ASP A 478 -2.88 17.62 3.43
C ASP A 478 -3.68 16.51 2.75
N THR A 479 -3.05 15.84 1.78
CA THR A 479 -3.71 14.82 0.96
C THR A 479 -3.74 13.45 1.63
N LYS A 480 -2.94 13.23 2.69
CA LYS A 480 -2.74 11.94 3.37
C LYS A 480 -2.26 10.80 2.46
N ILE A 481 -1.82 11.11 1.23
CA ILE A 481 -1.30 10.16 0.25
C ILE A 481 0.15 9.79 0.59
N TRP A 482 0.50 8.52 0.40
CA TRP A 482 1.87 8.03 0.54
C TRP A 482 2.62 8.14 -0.78
N ASN A 483 3.79 8.79 -0.76
CA ASN A 483 4.70 8.79 -1.90
C ASN A 483 5.80 7.71 -1.76
N GLY A 484 6.74 7.67 -2.70
CA GLY A 484 7.91 6.81 -2.65
C GLY A 484 7.60 5.31 -2.70
N MET A 485 8.58 4.52 -2.25
CA MET A 485 8.48 3.05 -2.19
C MET A 485 7.33 2.58 -1.29
N VAL A 486 7.03 3.30 -0.20
CA VAL A 486 5.89 2.97 0.68
C VAL A 486 4.57 3.08 -0.08
N GLY A 487 4.39 4.14 -0.87
CA GLY A 487 3.20 4.30 -1.72
C GLY A 487 3.08 3.19 -2.76
N GLU A 488 4.18 2.74 -3.36
CA GLU A 488 4.14 1.63 -4.33
C GLU A 488 3.65 0.31 -3.73
N LEU A 489 3.98 0.02 -2.47
CA LEU A 489 3.47 -1.16 -1.76
C LEU A 489 2.01 -1.00 -1.34
N VAL A 490 1.63 0.16 -0.81
CA VAL A 490 0.26 0.45 -0.37
C VAL A 490 -0.72 0.39 -1.54
N TYR A 491 -0.33 0.93 -2.70
CA TYR A 491 -1.18 0.98 -3.90
C TYR A 491 -0.96 -0.20 -4.86
N GLY A 492 -0.23 -1.25 -4.45
CA GLY A 492 -0.07 -2.49 -5.22
C GLY A 492 0.72 -2.37 -6.52
N LYS A 493 1.55 -1.33 -6.68
CA LYS A 493 2.47 -1.17 -7.82
C LYS A 493 3.68 -2.11 -7.71
N ALA A 494 4.11 -2.39 -6.48
CA ALA A 494 5.18 -3.32 -6.16
C ALA A 494 4.72 -4.35 -5.12
N GLU A 495 5.34 -5.52 -5.11
CA GLU A 495 4.97 -6.64 -4.23
C GLU A 495 5.92 -6.79 -3.04
N ILE A 496 7.14 -6.27 -3.16
CA ILE A 496 8.16 -6.27 -2.12
C ILE A 496 9.08 -5.06 -2.31
N ALA A 497 9.57 -4.48 -1.22
CA ALA A 497 10.59 -3.43 -1.25
C ALA A 497 11.85 -3.91 -0.54
N ILE A 498 12.93 -4.06 -1.30
CA ILE A 498 14.27 -4.41 -0.80
C ILE A 498 15.16 -3.19 -1.03
N ALA A 499 15.26 -2.36 0.00
CA ALA A 499 15.91 -1.07 -0.03
C ALA A 499 16.39 -0.69 1.39
N PRO A 500 17.23 0.36 1.55
CA PRO A 500 17.53 0.96 2.85
C PRO A 500 16.32 1.70 3.43
N LEU A 501 15.24 0.97 3.72
CA LEU A 501 13.98 1.52 4.24
C LEU A 501 13.93 1.35 5.76
N THR A 502 14.04 2.47 6.49
CA THR A 502 13.95 2.49 7.95
C THR A 502 12.57 2.03 8.43
N ILE A 503 12.54 1.08 9.37
CA ILE A 503 11.32 0.67 10.06
C ILE A 503 10.87 1.82 10.98
N THR A 504 9.62 2.27 10.83
CA THR A 504 9.03 3.35 11.64
C THR A 504 7.56 3.04 11.94
N LEU A 505 7.05 3.49 13.08
CA LEU A 505 5.66 3.27 13.50
C LEU A 505 4.64 3.64 12.42
N VAL A 506 4.77 4.84 11.82
CA VAL A 506 3.83 5.33 10.80
C VAL A 506 3.83 4.50 9.51
N ARG A 507 4.93 3.82 9.20
CA ARG A 507 5.01 2.94 8.03
C ARG A 507 4.45 1.55 8.35
N GLU A 508 4.71 1.04 9.55
CA GLU A 508 4.20 -0.26 10.01
C GLU A 508 2.66 -0.30 10.10
N GLU A 509 2.02 0.85 10.27
CA GLU A 509 0.56 0.95 10.18
C GLU A 509 -0.01 0.59 8.80
N VAL A 510 0.73 0.85 7.72
CA VAL A 510 0.26 0.74 6.33
C VAL A 510 0.93 -0.39 5.52
N ILE A 511 2.13 -0.82 5.91
CA ILE A 511 2.90 -1.90 5.29
C ILE A 511 3.51 -2.79 6.37
N ASP A 512 3.75 -4.06 6.03
CA ASP A 512 4.37 -5.01 6.95
C ASP A 512 5.89 -5.09 6.72
N PHE A 513 6.67 -5.10 7.79
CA PHE A 513 8.13 -5.27 7.75
C PHE A 513 8.56 -6.68 8.19
N SER A 514 9.67 -7.14 7.63
CA SER A 514 10.46 -8.25 8.17
C SER A 514 11.19 -7.84 9.44
N LYS A 515 11.81 -8.81 10.13
CA LYS A 515 12.88 -8.52 11.10
C LYS A 515 14.00 -7.70 10.42
N PRO A 516 14.64 -6.79 11.15
CA PRO A 516 15.65 -5.92 10.57
C PRO A 516 16.86 -6.74 10.10
N PHE A 517 17.31 -6.49 8.87
CA PHE A 517 18.50 -7.14 8.30
C PHE A 517 19.79 -6.35 8.58
N MET A 518 19.67 -5.09 8.99
CA MET A 518 20.82 -4.25 9.33
C MET A 518 20.42 -3.25 10.42
N SER A 519 21.19 -3.23 11.51
CA SER A 519 21.02 -2.29 12.62
C SER A 519 21.83 -1.02 12.37
N LEU A 520 21.23 0.14 12.67
CA LEU A 520 21.82 1.46 12.44
C LEU A 520 21.25 2.49 13.41
N GLY A 521 21.77 3.70 13.36
CA GLY A 521 21.15 4.85 14.02
C GLY A 521 21.57 6.15 13.36
N ILE A 522 21.00 7.26 13.79
CA ILE A 522 21.44 8.59 13.35
C ILE A 522 22.84 8.81 13.89
N SER A 523 23.74 9.27 13.02
CA SER A 523 25.13 9.57 13.32
C SER A 523 25.48 10.98 12.85
N ILE A 524 26.58 11.50 13.38
CA ILE A 524 27.08 12.82 13.05
C ILE A 524 28.26 12.65 12.08
N MET A 525 28.15 13.24 10.90
CA MET A 525 29.25 13.36 9.95
C MET A 525 29.85 14.75 10.02
N ILE A 526 31.15 14.81 10.27
CA ILE A 526 31.93 16.03 10.17
C ILE A 526 33.06 15.86 9.17
N LYS A 527 33.67 16.98 8.78
CA LYS A 527 34.91 16.95 8.02
C LYS A 527 36.04 16.51 8.94
N LYS A 528 36.83 15.52 8.52
CA LYS A 528 38.03 15.08 9.21
C LYS A 528 38.97 16.29 9.38
N PRO A 529 39.38 16.64 10.61
CA PRO A 529 40.25 17.78 10.83
C PRO A 529 41.57 17.53 10.09
N GLN A 530 42.02 18.54 9.35
CA GLN A 530 43.37 18.49 8.80
C GLN A 530 44.35 18.73 9.94
N LYS A 531 45.53 18.10 9.86
CA LYS A 531 46.64 18.38 10.77
C LYS A 531 46.87 19.89 10.79
N SER A 532 46.53 20.53 11.91
CA SER A 532 46.74 21.96 12.09
C SER A 532 48.23 22.22 11.99
N LYS A 533 48.61 23.23 11.22
CA LYS A 533 49.99 23.73 11.28
C LYS A 533 50.24 24.16 12.74
N PRO A 534 51.33 23.74 13.38
CA PRO A 534 51.67 24.21 14.70
C PRO A 534 51.68 25.75 14.71
N GLY A 535 51.17 26.36 15.76
CA GLY A 535 51.21 27.82 15.89
C GLY A 535 52.66 28.31 16.04
N VAL A 536 52.89 29.60 15.82
CA VAL A 536 54.22 30.24 15.94
C VAL A 536 54.87 29.98 17.31
N PHE A 537 54.06 29.80 18.35
CA PHE A 537 54.50 29.53 19.73
C PHE A 537 54.48 28.05 20.12
N SER A 538 54.36 27.12 19.16
CA SER A 538 54.23 25.69 19.48
C SER A 538 55.47 25.09 20.17
N PHE A 539 56.62 25.77 20.10
CA PHE A 539 57.81 25.39 20.87
C PHE A 539 57.63 25.58 22.40
N LEU A 540 56.64 26.34 22.86
CA LEU A 540 56.33 26.49 24.29
C LEU A 540 55.41 25.37 24.82
N ASP A 541 54.63 24.73 23.94
CA ASP A 541 53.67 23.67 24.26
C ASP A 541 54.24 22.43 25.02
N PRO A 542 55.52 22.04 24.89
CA PRO A 542 56.08 20.88 25.60
C PRO A 542 56.09 21.01 27.13
N LEU A 543 55.96 22.24 27.66
CA LEU A 543 55.83 22.52 29.08
C LEU A 543 54.56 23.34 29.33
N ALA A 544 53.82 22.98 30.37
CA ALA A 544 52.61 23.70 30.75
C ALA A 544 52.92 25.15 31.14
N TYR A 545 51.95 26.04 30.93
CA TYR A 545 52.10 27.48 31.19
C TYR A 545 52.46 27.76 32.67
N GLU A 546 51.92 26.96 33.58
CA GLU A 546 52.19 27.04 35.01
C GLU A 546 53.67 26.78 35.33
N ILE A 547 54.31 25.84 34.60
CA ILE A 547 55.73 25.52 34.77
C ILE A 547 56.59 26.68 34.30
N TRP A 548 56.25 27.31 33.17
CA TRP A 548 56.94 28.50 32.68
C TRP A 548 56.91 29.65 33.71
N MET A 549 55.75 29.89 34.32
CA MET A 549 55.63 30.90 35.38
C MET A 549 56.50 30.55 36.60
N CYS A 550 56.50 29.27 37.02
CA CYS A 550 57.36 28.80 38.11
C CYS A 550 58.86 28.96 37.80
N ILE A 551 59.29 28.70 36.56
CA ILE A 551 60.69 28.88 36.14
C ILE A 551 61.10 30.35 36.27
N VAL A 552 60.25 31.29 35.84
CA VAL A 552 60.52 32.73 35.95
C VAL A 552 60.63 33.17 37.41
N PHE A 553 59.72 32.71 38.28
CA PHE A 553 59.78 33.03 39.70
C PHE A 553 61.00 32.40 40.39
N ALA A 554 61.31 31.14 40.09
CA ALA A 554 62.48 30.45 40.61
C ALA A 554 63.78 31.14 40.16
N TYR A 555 63.87 31.56 38.90
CA TYR A 555 64.98 32.31 38.36
C TYR A 555 65.23 33.60 39.15
N ILE A 556 64.23 34.47 39.29
CA ILE A 556 64.34 35.72 40.06
C ILE A 556 64.69 35.41 41.53
N GLY A 557 64.04 34.41 42.12
CA GLY A 557 64.29 33.99 43.51
C GLY A 557 65.74 33.56 43.75
N VAL A 558 66.29 32.75 42.85
CA VAL A 558 67.70 32.30 42.94
C VAL A 558 68.65 33.47 42.72
N SER A 559 68.39 34.38 41.77
CA SER A 559 69.23 35.57 41.57
C SER A 559 69.28 36.46 42.82
N VAL A 560 68.13 36.65 43.49
CA VAL A 560 68.04 37.44 44.74
C VAL A 560 68.76 36.73 45.89
N VAL A 561 68.56 35.42 46.06
CA VAL A 561 69.25 34.64 47.10
C VAL A 561 70.76 34.68 46.89
N LEU A 562 71.23 34.52 45.65
CA LEU A 562 72.64 34.54 45.31
C LEU A 562 73.24 35.94 45.55
N PHE A 563 72.52 37.01 45.22
CA PHE A 563 72.90 38.39 45.54
C PHE A 563 72.99 38.66 47.06
N LEU A 564 72.05 38.14 47.84
CA LEU A 564 72.09 38.32 49.30
C LEU A 564 73.27 37.55 49.90
N VAL A 565 73.43 36.27 49.52
CA VAL A 565 74.52 35.42 50.01
C VAL A 565 75.87 36.04 49.65
N SER A 566 76.02 36.57 48.43
CA SER A 566 77.26 37.21 48.01
C SER A 566 77.56 38.51 48.74
N ARG A 567 76.54 39.29 49.10
CA ARG A 567 76.71 40.52 49.87
C ARG A 567 77.09 40.28 51.33
N PHE A 568 76.58 39.20 51.93
CA PHE A 568 76.75 38.88 53.36
C PHE A 568 77.93 37.95 53.68
N SER A 569 78.40 37.13 52.73
CA SER A 569 79.57 36.26 52.95
C SER A 569 80.88 37.06 52.76
N PRO A 570 81.73 37.22 53.80
CA PRO A 570 83.01 37.93 53.68
C PRO A 570 84.00 37.26 52.72
N TYR A 571 83.86 35.95 52.49
CA TYR A 571 84.75 35.14 51.66
C TYR A 571 84.57 35.35 50.14
N GLU A 572 83.58 36.13 49.71
CA GLU A 572 83.39 36.52 48.31
C GLU A 572 83.96 37.89 47.96
N TRP A 573 84.46 38.62 48.96
CA TRP A 573 85.09 39.92 48.77
C TRP A 573 86.58 39.72 48.46
N HIS A 574 87.07 40.38 47.40
CA HIS A 574 88.50 40.33 47.06
C HIS A 574 89.32 41.12 48.08
N THR A 575 90.05 40.45 48.98
CA THR A 575 91.21 41.10 49.60
C THR A 575 92.33 41.08 48.57
N GLU A 576 92.48 42.16 47.81
CA GLU A 576 93.73 42.41 47.08
C GLU A 576 94.85 42.64 48.12
N GLU A 577 95.95 41.89 48.01
CA GLU A 577 97.23 42.36 48.54
C GLU A 577 97.64 43.57 47.69
N PRO A 578 98.05 44.72 48.28
CA PRO A 578 98.36 45.90 47.50
C PRO A 578 99.66 45.70 46.72
N GLU A 579 99.59 45.65 45.39
CA GLU A 579 100.74 45.94 44.53
C GLU A 579 100.93 47.47 44.43
N ASP A 580 102.09 47.93 44.90
CA ASP A 580 102.74 49.23 44.71
C ASP A 580 101.87 50.52 44.68
N GLY A 581 101.86 51.21 45.82
CA GLY A 581 102.31 52.60 45.85
C GLY A 581 101.31 53.75 45.63
N LYS A 582 100.00 53.58 45.87
CA LYS A 582 99.07 54.72 45.97
C LYS A 582 98.11 54.62 47.14
N GLU A 583 98.38 55.39 48.19
CA GLU A 583 97.49 55.61 49.34
C GLU A 583 96.29 56.49 48.95
N GLY A 584 95.09 55.94 49.08
CA GLY A 584 93.80 56.64 49.09
C GLY A 584 92.72 55.67 49.59
N PRO A 585 91.86 56.05 50.56
CA PRO A 585 90.99 55.10 51.23
C PRO A 585 89.76 54.79 50.37
N SER A 586 89.69 53.59 49.78
CA SER A 586 88.43 53.02 49.32
C SER A 586 88.00 51.91 50.29
N ASP A 587 87.17 52.31 51.26
CA ASP A 587 86.40 51.43 52.13
C ASP A 587 85.36 50.64 51.30
N GLN A 588 85.79 49.58 50.63
CA GLN A 588 85.05 48.34 50.35
C GLN A 588 85.76 47.55 49.23
N PRO A 589 86.12 46.28 49.47
CA PRO A 589 86.64 45.44 48.40
C PRO A 589 85.62 45.25 47.26
N PRO A 590 86.01 45.18 45.98
CA PRO A 590 85.06 44.99 44.90
C PRO A 590 84.44 43.59 44.99
N ASN A 591 83.12 43.51 45.19
CA ASN A 591 82.36 42.28 45.02
C ASN A 591 81.86 42.21 43.57
N GLU A 592 82.30 41.20 42.83
CA GLU A 592 81.91 40.99 41.44
C GLU A 592 80.43 40.60 41.30
N PHE A 593 79.76 40.12 42.36
CA PHE A 593 78.34 39.75 42.34
C PHE A 593 77.42 40.92 42.71
N GLY A 594 77.25 41.87 41.77
CA GLY A 594 76.13 42.83 41.80
C GLY A 594 74.77 42.18 41.47
N ILE A 595 73.66 42.92 41.60
CA ILE A 595 72.30 42.45 41.27
C ILE A 595 72.23 41.95 39.82
N PHE A 596 72.78 42.74 38.88
CA PHE A 596 72.82 42.38 37.46
C PHE A 596 73.74 41.19 37.18
N ASN A 597 74.88 41.08 37.87
CA ASN A 597 75.82 39.97 37.68
C ASN A 597 75.27 38.66 38.27
N SER A 598 74.49 38.73 39.36
CA SER A 598 73.80 37.57 39.93
C SER A 598 72.67 37.09 39.03
N LEU A 599 71.91 38.02 38.43
CA LEU A 599 70.90 37.74 37.41
C LEU A 599 71.55 37.08 36.18
N TRP A 600 72.64 37.66 35.69
CA TRP A 600 73.42 37.17 34.55
C TRP A 600 73.98 35.77 34.80
N PHE A 601 74.53 35.51 35.99
CA PHE A 601 75.01 34.19 36.40
C PHE A 601 73.89 33.15 36.38
N SER A 602 72.73 33.46 36.98
CA SER A 602 71.58 32.54 36.99
C SER A 602 71.04 32.25 35.59
N LEU A 603 71.10 33.21 34.67
CA LEU A 603 70.68 33.05 33.27
C LEU A 603 71.69 32.22 32.48
N GLY A 604 72.99 32.50 32.64
CA GLY A 604 74.07 31.74 31.99
C GLY A 604 74.09 30.27 32.42
N ALA A 605 73.78 30.00 33.70
CA ALA A 605 73.59 28.65 34.23
C ALA A 605 72.33 27.95 33.66
N PHE A 606 71.28 28.71 33.34
CA PHE A 606 70.07 28.19 32.70
C PHE A 606 70.28 27.89 31.21
N MET A 607 71.01 28.73 30.48
CA MET A 607 71.25 28.55 29.04
C MET A 607 72.41 27.59 28.71
N GLN A 608 73.04 26.96 29.72
CA GLN A 608 74.20 26.06 29.58
C GLN A 608 75.43 26.68 28.90
N GLN A 609 75.53 28.02 28.86
CA GLN A 609 76.65 28.73 28.22
C GLN A 609 77.82 29.02 29.18
N GLY A 610 77.64 28.79 30.48
CA GLY A 610 78.63 29.16 31.50
C GLY A 610 78.66 30.66 31.77
N CYS A 611 79.42 31.07 32.77
CA CYS A 611 79.69 32.48 33.08
C CYS A 611 81.15 32.60 33.50
N ASP A 612 81.80 33.72 33.16
CA ASP A 612 83.18 34.00 33.56
C ASP A 612 83.34 34.18 35.08
N ILE A 613 82.22 34.44 35.76
CA ILE A 613 82.15 34.73 37.20
C ILE A 613 81.61 33.49 37.92
N SER A 614 82.30 33.01 38.96
CA SER A 614 81.86 31.83 39.74
C SER A 614 81.84 32.13 41.24
N PRO A 615 80.80 31.67 41.98
CA PRO A 615 80.72 31.90 43.42
C PRO A 615 81.85 31.17 44.16
N ARG A 616 82.60 31.92 44.98
CA ARG A 616 83.71 31.37 45.79
C ARG A 616 83.23 30.83 47.14
N SER A 617 82.19 31.42 47.74
CA SER A 617 81.71 31.00 49.04
C SER A 617 81.07 29.61 48.99
N LEU A 618 81.22 28.84 50.06
CA LEU A 618 80.57 27.53 50.17
C LEU A 618 79.04 27.65 50.04
N SER A 619 78.46 28.72 50.61
CA SER A 619 77.02 28.98 50.56
C SER A 619 76.54 29.31 49.14
N GLY A 620 77.27 30.17 48.41
CA GLY A 620 76.97 30.51 47.01
C GLY A 620 77.13 29.32 46.07
N ARG A 621 78.12 28.45 46.32
CA ARG A 621 78.31 27.19 45.56
C ARG A 621 77.18 26.19 45.77
N ILE A 622 76.62 26.09 46.97
CA ILE A 622 75.46 25.22 47.23
C ILE A 622 74.23 25.74 46.46
N VAL A 623 73.94 27.05 46.55
CA VAL A 623 72.82 27.66 45.81
C VAL A 623 73.00 27.47 44.30
N GLY A 624 74.20 27.74 43.77
CA GLY A 624 74.54 27.53 42.37
C GLY A 624 74.43 26.06 41.95
N GLY A 625 74.89 25.12 42.77
CA GLY A 625 74.82 23.68 42.50
C GLY A 625 73.40 23.14 42.46
N VAL A 626 72.52 23.57 43.37
CA VAL A 626 71.10 23.21 43.36
C VAL A 626 70.39 23.80 42.14
N TRP A 627 70.69 25.06 41.80
CA TRP A 627 70.18 25.68 40.57
C TRP A 627 70.62 24.90 39.34
N TRP A 628 71.89 24.50 39.27
CA TRP A 628 72.42 23.73 38.15
C TRP A 628 71.75 22.35 37.99
N PHE A 629 71.50 21.67 39.11
CA PHE A 629 70.74 20.41 39.08
C PHE A 629 69.29 20.63 38.62
N PHE A 630 68.65 21.71 39.09
CA PHE A 630 67.30 22.08 38.66
C PHE A 630 67.22 22.38 37.16
N THR A 631 68.14 23.19 36.63
CA THR A 631 68.15 23.54 35.20
C THR A 631 68.44 22.33 34.32
N LEU A 632 69.32 21.42 34.75
CA LEU A 632 69.59 20.17 34.06
C LEU A 632 68.32 19.32 33.90
N ILE A 633 67.57 19.11 34.99
CA ILE A 633 66.33 18.30 34.93
C ILE A 633 65.27 18.96 34.03
N ILE A 634 65.09 20.28 34.12
CA ILE A 634 64.10 21.00 33.31
C ILE A 634 64.43 20.90 31.82
N ILE A 635 65.68 21.12 31.42
CA ILE A 635 66.08 21.07 30.01
C ILE A 635 66.01 19.64 29.47
N SER A 636 66.42 18.64 30.26
CA SER A 636 66.27 17.23 29.89
C SER A 636 64.80 16.83 29.73
N SER A 637 63.90 17.29 30.61
CA SER A 637 62.47 17.03 30.47
C SER A 637 61.85 17.76 29.27
N TYR A 638 62.26 19.00 29.01
CA TYR A 638 61.80 19.75 27.84
C TYR A 638 62.22 19.06 26.54
N THR A 639 63.48 18.64 26.44
CA THR A 639 63.99 17.93 25.25
C THR A 639 63.29 16.58 25.04
N ALA A 640 63.01 15.83 26.11
CA ALA A 640 62.22 14.60 26.05
C ALA A 640 60.77 14.84 25.57
N ASN A 641 60.07 15.82 26.15
CA ASN A 641 58.69 16.12 25.77
C ASN A 641 58.59 16.70 24.36
N LEU A 642 59.54 17.54 23.95
CA LEU A 642 59.61 18.07 22.58
C LEU A 642 59.76 16.93 21.56
N ALA A 643 60.61 15.94 21.86
CA ALA A 643 60.76 14.75 21.01
C ALA A 643 59.45 13.93 20.94
N ALA A 644 58.73 13.79 22.05
CA ALA A 644 57.43 13.12 22.07
C ALA A 644 56.35 13.90 21.27
N PHE A 645 56.33 15.23 21.39
CA PHE A 645 55.37 16.09 20.70
C PHE A 645 55.57 16.07 19.18
N LEU A 646 56.83 16.06 18.72
CA LEU A 646 57.17 15.95 17.30
C LEU A 646 56.87 14.57 16.70
N THR A 647 56.81 13.51 17.53
CA THR A 647 56.51 12.15 17.05
C THR A 647 55.01 11.85 17.02
N VAL A 648 54.20 12.47 17.87
CA VAL A 648 52.77 12.18 18.00
C VAL A 648 51.91 13.45 17.84
N GLU A 649 51.58 13.79 16.61
CA GLU A 649 50.53 14.77 16.31
C GLU A 649 49.14 14.11 16.45
N ARG A 650 48.50 14.23 17.62
CA ARG A 650 47.11 13.77 17.81
C ARG A 650 46.14 14.72 17.11
N MET A 651 45.23 14.16 16.29
CA MET A 651 44.10 14.91 15.75
C MET A 651 43.05 15.08 16.86
N VAL A 652 42.71 16.32 17.21
CA VAL A 652 41.63 16.60 18.17
C VAL A 652 40.37 16.95 17.39
N SER A 653 39.26 16.25 17.62
CA SER A 653 37.96 16.61 17.05
C SER A 653 37.25 17.61 17.96
N PRO A 654 36.72 18.72 17.43
CA PRO A 654 36.02 19.72 18.24
C PRO A 654 34.63 19.27 18.74
N ILE A 655 34.07 18.18 18.19
CA ILE A 655 32.75 17.64 18.55
C ILE A 655 32.88 16.15 18.79
N GLU A 656 32.41 15.68 19.95
CA GLU A 656 32.33 14.25 20.28
C GLU A 656 30.89 13.77 20.39
N SER A 657 29.96 14.65 20.77
CA SER A 657 28.56 14.30 21.02
C SER A 657 27.56 15.25 20.36
N ALA A 658 26.30 14.82 20.32
CA ALA A 658 25.20 15.66 19.86
C ALA A 658 24.87 16.82 20.83
N GLU A 659 25.20 16.66 22.11
CA GLU A 659 25.04 17.72 23.09
C GLU A 659 25.98 18.89 22.82
N ASP A 660 27.20 18.59 22.36
CA ASP A 660 28.18 19.62 22.02
C ASP A 660 27.65 20.45 20.86
N LEU A 661 27.08 19.81 19.83
CA LEU A 661 26.41 20.50 18.72
C LEU A 661 25.27 21.41 19.20
N ALA A 662 24.48 20.99 20.18
CA ALA A 662 23.36 21.75 20.71
C ALA A 662 23.77 22.89 21.67
N LYS A 663 24.98 22.84 22.25
CA LYS A 663 25.53 23.88 23.13
C LYS A 663 26.15 25.05 22.35
N GLN A 664 26.70 24.77 21.18
CA GLN A 664 27.40 25.74 20.34
C GLN A 664 26.57 26.20 19.12
N THR A 665 26.99 27.29 18.47
CA THR A 665 26.34 27.83 17.26
C THR A 665 27.31 28.12 16.11
N GLU A 666 28.60 27.81 16.26
CA GLU A 666 29.62 28.07 15.23
C GLU A 666 29.55 27.05 14.07
N ILE A 667 29.27 25.80 14.40
CA ILE A 667 29.14 24.68 13.48
C ILE A 667 27.64 24.45 13.25
N ALA A 668 27.15 24.81 12.08
CA ALA A 668 25.78 24.56 11.70
C ALA A 668 25.54 23.06 11.47
N TYR A 669 24.32 22.58 11.70
CA TYR A 669 23.97 21.18 11.45
C TYR A 669 22.58 21.03 10.85
N GLY A 670 22.40 19.96 10.07
CA GLY A 670 21.13 19.69 9.38
C GLY A 670 20.99 18.25 8.91
N THR A 671 19.80 17.91 8.40
CA THR A 671 19.41 16.56 7.95
C THR A 671 18.90 16.59 6.51
N LEU A 672 18.57 15.42 5.96
CA LEU A 672 17.80 15.29 4.71
C LEU A 672 16.37 15.84 4.86
N ASP A 673 15.85 16.52 3.85
CA ASP A 673 14.54 17.22 3.87
C ASP A 673 13.32 16.28 3.89
N SER A 674 13.41 15.12 3.23
CA SER A 674 12.34 14.10 3.13
C SER A 674 12.75 12.77 3.77
N GLY A 675 13.47 12.81 4.91
CA GLY A 675 13.99 11.64 5.61
C GLY A 675 13.32 11.34 6.96
N SER A 676 13.43 10.09 7.41
CA SER A 676 13.00 9.65 8.75
C SER A 676 13.73 10.41 9.87
N THR A 677 14.98 10.82 9.64
CA THR A 677 15.80 11.62 10.55
C THR A 677 15.19 12.99 10.85
N LYS A 678 14.60 13.68 9.85
CA LYS A 678 13.94 14.97 10.06
C LYS A 678 12.71 14.83 10.94
N GLU A 679 11.88 13.83 10.63
CA GLU A 679 10.66 13.56 11.40
C GLU A 679 10.98 13.07 12.83
N PHE A 680 12.10 12.36 13.02
CA PHE A 680 12.61 12.00 14.35
C PHE A 680 12.86 13.24 15.20
N PHE A 681 13.61 14.23 14.70
CA PHE A 681 13.84 15.47 15.44
C PHE A 681 12.57 16.29 15.66
N ARG A 682 11.65 16.30 14.68
CA ARG A 682 10.35 16.98 14.81
C ARG A 682 9.46 16.39 15.91
N ARG A 683 9.46 15.07 16.09
CA ARG A 683 8.63 14.36 17.08
C ARG A 683 9.32 14.07 18.40
N SER A 684 10.64 14.28 18.48
CA SER A 684 11.41 13.96 19.67
C SER A 684 10.99 14.82 20.86
N LYS A 685 10.90 14.20 22.04
CA LYS A 685 10.59 14.86 23.31
C LYS A 685 11.81 15.03 24.22
N ILE A 686 12.99 14.65 23.75
CA ILE A 686 14.24 14.78 24.52
C ILE A 686 14.74 16.22 24.37
N ALA A 687 15.01 16.89 25.49
CA ALA A 687 15.34 18.32 25.52
C ALA A 687 16.49 18.72 24.58
N VAL A 688 17.54 17.89 24.49
CA VAL A 688 18.68 18.12 23.58
C VAL A 688 18.22 18.13 22.12
N TYR A 689 17.42 17.14 21.72
CA TYR A 689 16.94 16.98 20.34
C TYR A 689 15.86 18.01 19.96
N GLU A 690 15.03 18.42 20.92
CA GLU A 690 14.06 19.50 20.75
C GLU A 690 14.76 20.85 20.52
N LYS A 691 15.84 21.12 21.27
CA LYS A 691 16.69 22.30 21.04
C LYS A 691 17.32 22.26 19.65
N MET A 692 17.84 21.09 19.24
CA MET A 692 18.38 20.90 17.89
C MET A 692 17.32 21.12 16.80
N TRP A 693 16.10 20.60 16.98
CA TRP A 693 15.00 20.81 16.04
C TRP A 693 14.59 22.27 15.95
N THR A 694 14.50 22.96 17.09
CA THR A 694 14.18 24.39 17.14
C THR A 694 15.19 25.20 16.34
N TYR A 695 16.48 24.92 16.52
CA TYR A 695 17.55 25.51 15.70
C TYR A 695 17.38 25.18 14.21
N MET A 696 17.21 23.90 13.84
CA MET A 696 17.08 23.51 12.43
C MET A 696 15.86 24.13 11.75
N ARG A 697 14.77 24.35 12.50
CA ARG A 697 13.55 25.01 12.01
C ARG A 697 13.74 26.51 11.80
N SER A 698 14.53 27.18 12.64
CA SER A 698 14.77 28.63 12.56
C SER A 698 16.05 29.02 11.82
N ALA A 699 16.84 28.05 11.34
CA ALA A 699 18.13 28.33 10.73
C ALA A 699 17.99 28.93 9.31
N GLU A 700 18.61 30.09 9.11
CA GLU A 700 18.73 30.76 7.81
C GLU A 700 20.22 30.93 7.46
N PRO A 701 20.70 30.45 6.29
CA PRO A 701 19.97 29.72 5.24
C PRO A 701 19.63 28.28 5.64
N SER A 702 18.66 27.67 4.93
CA SER A 702 18.18 26.30 5.21
C SER A 702 19.34 25.31 5.42
N VAL A 703 19.29 24.60 6.55
CA VAL A 703 20.25 23.54 6.91
C VAL A 703 19.86 22.19 6.31
N PHE A 704 18.64 22.05 5.80
CA PHE A 704 18.16 20.81 5.18
C PHE A 704 18.68 20.65 3.75
N THR A 705 19.04 19.43 3.37
CA THR A 705 19.47 19.09 2.00
C THR A 705 18.46 18.20 1.29
N ARG A 706 18.40 18.27 -0.04
CA ARG A 706 17.46 17.47 -0.84
C ARG A 706 17.96 16.04 -1.06
N THR A 707 19.27 15.87 -1.19
CA THR A 707 19.92 14.57 -1.39
C THR A 707 21.04 14.33 -0.39
N THR A 708 21.37 13.05 -0.17
CA THR A 708 22.49 12.65 0.68
C THR A 708 23.83 13.19 0.14
N ALA A 709 24.03 13.13 -1.18
CA ALA A 709 25.24 13.62 -1.83
C ALA A 709 25.45 15.13 -1.65
N GLU A 710 24.37 15.92 -1.68
CA GLU A 710 24.41 17.36 -1.39
C GLU A 710 24.86 17.64 0.05
N GLY A 711 24.35 16.88 1.03
CA GLY A 711 24.75 16.98 2.43
C GLY A 711 26.22 16.67 2.65
N VAL A 712 26.72 15.58 2.05
CA VAL A 712 28.14 15.20 2.09
C VAL A 712 29.01 16.29 1.46
N ALA A 713 28.64 16.78 0.27
CA ALA A 713 29.39 17.84 -0.40
C ALA A 713 29.41 19.15 0.42
N ARG A 714 28.31 19.48 1.11
CA ARG A 714 28.22 20.63 2.01
C ARG A 714 29.19 20.51 3.18
N VAL A 715 29.29 19.35 3.83
CA VAL A 715 30.28 19.10 4.90
C VAL A 715 31.71 19.30 4.38
N ARG A 716 32.04 18.71 3.23
CA ARG A 716 33.37 18.80 2.63
C ARG A 716 33.79 20.24 2.31
N LYS A 717 32.86 21.05 1.77
CA LYS A 717 33.09 22.45 1.39
C LYS A 717 33.15 23.40 2.60
N SER A 718 32.44 23.10 3.68
CA SER A 718 32.28 24.01 4.83
C SER A 718 33.49 24.07 5.78
N LYS A 719 34.61 23.41 5.45
CA LYS A 719 35.86 23.43 6.24
C LYS A 719 35.65 23.18 7.76
N GLY A 720 34.75 22.28 8.12
CA GLY A 720 34.45 21.94 9.52
C GLY A 720 33.35 22.79 10.18
N LYS A 721 32.76 23.78 9.49
CA LYS A 721 31.66 24.62 10.00
C LYS A 721 30.25 24.08 9.74
N PHE A 722 30.14 22.87 9.19
CA PHE A 722 28.85 22.20 8.97
C PHE A 722 28.96 20.71 9.31
N ALA A 723 28.01 20.22 10.10
CA ALA A 723 27.84 18.81 10.43
C ALA A 723 26.56 18.27 9.77
N PHE A 724 26.62 17.07 9.21
CA PHE A 724 25.47 16.45 8.55
C PHE A 724 25.00 15.25 9.37
N LEU A 725 23.71 15.22 9.67
CA LEU A 725 23.06 14.17 10.45
C LEU A 725 22.42 13.16 9.49
N LEU A 726 22.99 11.97 9.43
CA LEU A 726 22.55 10.88 8.56
C LEU A 726 22.71 9.52 9.23
N GLU A 727 22.15 8.50 8.62
CA GLU A 727 22.23 7.12 9.12
C GLU A 727 23.69 6.61 9.15
N SER A 728 24.04 5.88 10.19
CA SER A 728 25.41 5.45 10.49
C SER A 728 26.03 4.60 9.39
N THR A 729 25.23 3.78 8.74
CA THR A 729 25.62 2.94 7.59
C THR A 729 26.14 3.79 6.45
N MET A 730 25.45 4.88 6.12
CA MET A 730 25.88 5.78 5.06
C MET A 730 27.08 6.63 5.48
N ASN A 731 27.17 7.00 6.76
CA ASN A 731 28.34 7.72 7.28
C ASN A 731 29.62 6.87 7.19
N GLU A 732 29.57 5.62 7.67
CA GLU A 732 30.65 4.63 7.57
C GLU A 732 31.05 4.37 6.11
N TYR A 733 30.07 4.34 5.20
CA TYR A 733 30.35 4.18 3.77
C TYR A 733 31.12 5.36 3.18
N ILE A 734 30.67 6.59 3.44
CA ILE A 734 31.27 7.81 2.88
C ILE A 734 32.67 8.05 3.46
N GLU A 735 32.91 7.67 4.70
CA GLU A 735 34.24 7.66 5.32
C GLU A 735 35.24 6.78 4.55
N GLN A 736 34.78 5.67 3.97
CA GLN A 736 35.60 4.76 3.16
C GLN A 736 35.78 5.21 1.70
N ARG A 737 35.29 6.39 1.32
CA ARG A 737 35.36 6.92 -0.05
C ARG A 737 36.35 8.07 -0.17
N LYS A 738 37.05 8.13 -1.32
CA LYS A 738 37.95 9.26 -1.61
C LYS A 738 37.20 10.59 -1.57
N PRO A 739 37.82 11.67 -1.03
CA PRO A 739 39.21 11.78 -0.58
C PRO A 739 39.44 11.44 0.91
N CYS A 740 38.59 10.64 1.56
CA CYS A 740 38.73 10.21 2.96
C CYS A 740 38.73 11.39 3.96
N ASP A 741 37.93 12.41 3.65
CA ASP A 741 37.91 13.70 4.34
C ASP A 741 36.71 13.88 5.27
N THR A 742 35.91 12.83 5.47
CA THR A 742 34.80 12.79 6.43
C THR A 742 35.11 11.81 7.55
N MET A 743 34.51 12.02 8.71
CA MET A 743 34.59 11.09 9.83
C MET A 743 33.26 11.05 10.59
N LYS A 744 32.94 9.86 11.10
CA LYS A 744 31.86 9.68 12.08
C LYS A 744 32.36 10.11 13.47
N VAL A 745 31.57 10.92 14.17
CA VAL A 745 31.84 11.28 15.57
C VAL A 745 30.71 10.84 16.48
N GLY A 746 31.09 10.43 17.69
CA GLY A 746 30.17 9.95 18.71
C GLY A 746 29.52 8.59 18.41
N GLY A 747 28.70 8.16 19.37
CA GLY A 747 27.80 7.02 19.19
C GLY A 747 26.59 7.35 18.32
N ASN A 748 25.80 6.34 18.00
CA ASN A 748 24.51 6.55 17.35
C ASN A 748 23.53 7.20 18.34
N LEU A 749 22.72 8.15 17.87
CA LEU A 749 21.73 8.88 18.67
C LEU A 749 20.49 8.05 19.03
N ASP A 750 20.21 7.03 18.23
CA ASP A 750 19.07 6.13 18.36
C ASP A 750 19.43 4.71 17.88
N SER A 751 18.51 3.77 18.06
CA SER A 751 18.60 2.40 17.56
C SER A 751 17.47 2.13 16.59
N LYS A 752 17.83 2.01 15.31
CA LYS A 752 16.95 1.78 14.16
C LYS A 752 17.42 0.53 13.40
N GLY A 753 16.59 0.08 12.47
CA GLY A 753 17.00 -0.95 11.52
C GLY A 753 16.32 -0.79 10.18
N TYR A 754 16.98 -1.27 9.13
CA TYR A 754 16.35 -1.49 7.84
C TYR A 754 15.65 -2.86 7.83
N GLY A 755 14.44 -2.89 7.29
CA GLY A 755 13.67 -4.11 7.09
C GLY A 755 13.22 -4.23 5.65
N VAL A 756 12.98 -5.46 5.22
CA VAL A 756 12.31 -5.71 3.94
C VAL A 756 10.82 -5.43 4.14
N ALA A 757 10.23 -4.62 3.27
CA ALA A 757 8.82 -4.27 3.37
C ALA A 757 7.96 -5.03 2.37
N THR A 758 6.77 -5.39 2.79
CA THR A 758 5.75 -6.07 1.99
C THR A 758 4.39 -5.36 2.17
N PRO A 759 3.47 -5.44 1.20
CA PRO A 759 2.10 -4.98 1.39
C PRO A 759 1.47 -5.68 2.59
N LYS A 760 0.62 -4.95 3.32
CA LYS A 760 -0.03 -5.47 4.53
C LYS A 760 -0.84 -6.73 4.21
N GLY A 761 -0.63 -7.81 4.96
CA GLY A 761 -1.30 -9.09 4.73
C GLY A 761 -0.77 -9.91 3.54
N SER A 762 0.39 -9.55 2.97
CA SER A 762 1.00 -10.31 1.87
C SER A 762 1.43 -11.71 2.29
N SER A 763 1.19 -12.71 1.43
CA SER A 763 1.66 -14.09 1.63
C SER A 763 3.19 -14.21 1.66
N LEU A 764 3.91 -13.27 1.04
CA LEU A 764 5.37 -13.24 1.01
C LEU A 764 6.00 -12.88 2.36
N ARG A 765 5.26 -12.20 3.24
CA ARG A 765 5.80 -11.66 4.51
C ARG A 765 6.49 -12.74 5.34
N ASN A 766 5.82 -13.86 5.57
CA ASN A 766 6.34 -14.93 6.44
C ASN A 766 7.57 -15.61 5.82
N ALA A 767 7.53 -15.88 4.51
CA ALA A 767 8.64 -16.48 3.79
C ALA A 767 9.88 -15.57 3.78
N VAL A 768 9.70 -14.27 3.50
CA VAL A 768 10.76 -13.27 3.53
C VAL A 768 11.33 -13.12 4.94
N ASN A 769 10.48 -13.06 5.96
CA ASN A 769 10.93 -12.92 7.34
C ASN A 769 11.80 -14.11 7.79
N LEU A 770 11.40 -15.34 7.46
CA LEU A 770 12.19 -16.54 7.74
C LEU A 770 13.50 -16.56 6.93
N ALA A 771 13.47 -16.13 5.66
CA ALA A 771 14.68 -16.01 4.85
C ALA A 771 15.68 -15.02 5.46
N VAL A 772 15.24 -13.82 5.85
CA VAL A 772 16.11 -12.81 6.47
C VAL A 772 16.75 -13.33 7.77
N LEU A 773 15.98 -14.02 8.62
CA LEU A 773 16.52 -14.63 9.84
C LEU A 773 17.59 -15.69 9.53
N LYS A 774 17.34 -16.55 8.55
CA LYS A 774 18.31 -17.58 8.14
C LYS A 774 19.60 -16.97 7.58
N LEU A 775 19.49 -15.90 6.79
CA LEU A 775 20.65 -15.16 6.27
C LEU A 775 21.47 -14.51 7.39
N ASN A 776 20.81 -14.07 8.46
CA ASN A 776 21.45 -13.51 9.64
C ASN A 776 22.17 -14.59 10.45
N GLU A 777 21.50 -15.72 10.75
CA GLU A 777 22.07 -16.85 11.48
C GLU A 777 23.28 -17.48 10.78
N GLN A 778 23.30 -17.47 9.45
CA GLN A 778 24.43 -17.94 8.65
C GLN A 778 25.60 -16.96 8.56
N GLY A 779 25.46 -15.74 9.08
CA GLY A 779 26.47 -14.67 8.97
C GLY A 779 26.62 -14.13 7.54
N LEU A 780 25.67 -14.40 6.63
CA LEU A 780 25.75 -13.94 5.25
C LEU A 780 25.53 -12.42 5.16
N LEU A 781 24.66 -11.86 6.00
CA LEU A 781 24.42 -10.42 6.06
C LEU A 781 25.68 -9.63 6.44
N ASP A 782 26.46 -10.14 7.40
CA ASP A 782 27.75 -9.56 7.80
C ASP A 782 28.78 -9.67 6.69
N LYS A 783 28.85 -10.83 6.01
CA LYS A 783 29.71 -11.02 4.84
C LYS A 783 29.38 -10.04 3.72
N LEU A 784 28.10 -9.82 3.42
CA LEU A 784 27.65 -8.85 2.43
C LEU A 784 27.98 -7.41 2.87
N LYS A 785 27.82 -7.08 4.15
CA LYS A 785 28.18 -5.75 4.68
C LYS A 785 29.67 -5.49 4.48
N ASN A 786 30.53 -6.44 4.84
CA ASN A 786 31.98 -6.31 4.67
C ASN A 786 32.38 -6.12 3.20
N LYS A 787 31.80 -6.90 2.30
CA LYS A 787 32.02 -6.79 0.85
C LYS A 787 31.77 -5.38 0.30
N TRP A 788 30.66 -4.75 0.70
CA TRP A 788 30.21 -3.49 0.11
C TRP A 788 30.72 -2.23 0.83
N TRP A 789 31.08 -2.33 2.11
CA TRP A 789 31.62 -1.20 2.89
C TRP A 789 33.14 -1.19 2.98
N TYR A 790 33.77 -2.32 3.30
CA TYR A 790 35.19 -2.36 3.66
C TYR A 790 36.06 -2.95 2.55
N ASP A 791 35.68 -4.10 1.96
CA ASP A 791 36.49 -4.75 0.92
C ASP A 791 36.58 -3.92 -0.37
N LYS A 792 35.50 -3.19 -0.68
CA LYS A 792 35.42 -2.21 -1.78
C LYS A 792 35.70 -0.77 -1.31
N GLY A 793 36.26 -0.60 -0.12
CA GLY A 793 36.69 0.68 0.41
C GLY A 793 37.85 1.24 -0.43
N GLU A 794 37.81 2.53 -0.73
CA GLU A 794 38.88 3.21 -1.48
C GLU A 794 39.87 3.91 -0.56
N CYS A 795 39.48 4.10 0.70
CA CYS A 795 40.30 4.63 1.77
C CYS A 795 40.99 3.47 2.47
N GLY A 796 42.32 3.40 2.38
CA GLY A 796 43.07 2.33 3.02
C GLY A 796 42.88 2.35 4.53
N SER A 797 42.29 1.28 5.07
CA SER A 797 42.35 0.93 6.48
C SER A 797 43.82 0.66 6.86
N GLY A 798 44.47 1.57 7.60
CA GLY A 798 45.73 1.28 8.30
C GLY A 798 47.01 1.17 7.46
N GLY A 799 47.15 1.91 6.34
CA GLY A 799 48.35 1.86 5.49
C GLY A 799 49.24 3.11 5.48
N GLY A 800 48.84 4.19 6.15
CA GLY A 800 49.62 5.42 6.24
C GLY A 800 50.49 5.54 7.50
N ASP A 801 50.06 4.90 8.60
CA ASP A 801 50.73 5.04 9.91
C ASP A 801 51.81 3.97 10.15
N SER A 802 51.88 2.92 9.32
CA SER A 802 52.90 1.85 9.43
C SER A 802 54.14 2.07 8.57
N LYS A 803 54.16 3.10 7.71
CA LYS A 803 55.40 3.55 7.06
C LYS A 803 55.93 4.75 7.82
N ASN A 804 56.76 4.46 8.83
CA ASN A 804 57.69 5.41 9.43
C ASN A 804 58.62 5.95 8.33
N SER A 805 58.15 6.97 7.62
CA SER A 805 59.00 7.85 6.83
C SER A 805 59.63 8.82 7.82
N CYS A 806 60.95 8.82 7.94
CA CYS A 806 61.69 9.92 8.56
C CYS A 806 61.28 11.20 7.82
N LYS A 807 60.40 12.00 8.40
CA LYS A 807 60.04 13.31 7.85
C LYS A 807 61.07 14.33 8.35
N PRO A 808 61.60 15.19 7.48
CA PRO A 808 62.48 16.27 7.90
C PRO A 808 61.70 17.29 8.74
N CYS A 809 62.35 17.84 9.79
CA CYS A 809 61.82 19.00 10.51
C CYS A 809 61.62 20.15 9.52
N ARG A 810 60.42 20.73 9.48
CA ARG A 810 60.10 21.90 8.63
C ARG A 810 60.53 23.18 9.34
N PHE A 811 61.29 24.03 8.65
CA PHE A 811 61.43 25.43 9.01
C PHE A 811 60.23 26.21 8.45
N GLU A 812 59.47 26.88 9.31
CA GLU A 812 58.53 27.92 8.90
C GLU A 812 59.32 29.23 8.75
N THR A 813 59.73 29.56 7.53
CA THR A 813 60.20 30.91 7.19
C THR A 813 58.99 31.79 6.96
N GLN A 814 58.96 32.96 7.61
CA GLN A 814 58.00 34.04 7.36
C GLN A 814 57.92 34.44 5.88
#